data_AF-A0A959MUE2-F1
#
_entry.id   AF-A0A959MUE2-F1
#
_cell.length_a   1.000
_cell.length_b   1.000
_cell.length_c   1.000
_cell.angle_alpha   90.00
_cell.angle_beta   90.00
_cell.angle_gamma   90.00
#
_symmetry.space_group_name_H-M   'P 1'
#
loop_
_entity.id
_entity.type
_entity.pdbx_description
1 polymer ?
#
loop_
_entity_poly.entity_id
_entity_poly.type
_entity_poly.pdbx_seq_one_letter_code
_entity_poly.pdbx_strand_id
1 'polypeptide(L)'
;MKRIITTILALALLLTMTQSKANAQLTGTKTIPGTYASIKLAIDDLNANGVGTGGVTFNIAPGYTETIPMGGLIIDITANQPTSGNPVVFQRSGTGTNPLIQTDTNGSGIILTTGFGDRKDAILWLVGTDYITINNIDFAEQYTGGSQTLKTEYGIEMVRKNSTDGCKHVTITGCTIRMQQSDFQSTCIVSINRNLAGNITNPTTIGGRHESISVQGCTLNNSFNGMYFTGYNDSAPYDLYDHFYNIGGITGNTLINIGSRLISNNNASSKYGIYCQFHDSVTVSNNIVRVSTGPSNSPVYGIYLTVGTNSSATIDNNDISDTLGTTFTLNHYAIYAGIGENGTNNTVNITNNTIHDCRYDGASGGANYYIYIANNPYNVNVTGNTIRDNYVGNGTSTATGNMYGIYRSSANTNFGSSFTVASNTIKNLRRNQSAPGSGLDYGIYVLGGAYNYEVSNNTVDSIFSTTSSSDMAGIVCSYTSPGLTDIHDNTVGNLYKLTSTGGSLMGISTLINNTDSMAVYNNTVFNLYHHAGSGSTIGYYTSSQAATGFGNIYNNVVHDIHATSVYLCMGIYTSSAPGTCRKSFYGNRIYNITNDSTGTSMGINAQFSDIGGSVYSNRVYGISSMKNSVGAAVYGMQIYGISTDSRFDIYNNMVSELYAPLSNWNTGVIGLLVNCVDTTNISYNTIYIDSSSTGSNAGCYALYIAGAKVTFRNNIIINKFTPSDTGSSIGIYKVSSTVYDPASNNNNLYVPAGASNYFYYDGTSLYSTFTAFQTAVSPAETNSFAEDSPFMNVSTHPYDLDMKTTVPTLCDSGAIPIPGITTDIHGTMRNAVAPDVGADEFDGIPPVTSAPVLVYPANNAVLVEVNPLMNWDDVTNATMYHIQLSADSTFGSTLVDTDTLTSSELQLGNNFLAINTKYYWRVSGKNPVGEGPFSSIWNFTTGVTNIEPSSLPVVYELYQNYPNPFNPTTKIKFDIPKAGFVSLKVYDVTGREVSTLVNSELATGRYEFEWNGGQFASGVYFFRINAGDFVKVQKMMLIK
;
A
#
# COMPACT_ATOMS: atom_id res chain seq x y z
N MET A 1 -6.52 7.89 110.73
CA MET A 1 -7.17 7.53 109.45
C MET A 1 -6.69 8.32 108.23
N LYS A 2 -6.57 9.67 108.26
CA LYS A 2 -6.12 10.46 107.09
C LYS A 2 -4.70 10.18 106.55
N ARG A 3 -3.79 9.66 107.37
CA ARG A 3 -2.40 9.29 106.96
C ARG A 3 -2.24 7.89 106.37
N ILE A 4 -3.24 7.01 106.49
CA ILE A 4 -3.20 5.65 105.91
C ILE A 4 -3.83 5.65 104.51
N ILE A 5 -4.84 6.51 104.30
CA ILE A 5 -5.51 6.68 103.00
C ILE A 5 -4.60 7.39 101.97
N THR A 6 -3.74 8.31 102.40
CA THR A 6 -2.81 9.02 101.51
C THR A 6 -1.66 8.13 101.03
N THR A 7 -1.19 7.20 101.87
CA THR A 7 -0.13 6.25 101.47
C THR A 7 -0.68 5.13 100.59
N ILE A 8 -1.93 4.69 100.81
CA ILE A 8 -2.59 3.69 99.95
C ILE A 8 -2.99 4.31 98.59
N LEU A 9 -3.43 5.58 98.54
CA LEU A 9 -3.63 6.26 97.26
C LEU A 9 -2.31 6.56 96.54
N ALA A 10 -1.23 6.91 97.23
CA ALA A 10 0.06 7.13 96.59
C ALA A 10 0.70 5.84 96.06
N LEU A 11 0.51 4.70 96.74
CA LEU A 11 0.97 3.39 96.27
C LEU A 11 0.08 2.84 95.15
N ALA A 12 -1.23 3.12 95.17
CA ALA A 12 -2.14 2.81 94.07
C ALA A 12 -1.90 3.70 92.84
N LEU A 13 -1.48 4.96 93.03
CA LEU A 13 -1.11 5.87 91.93
C LEU A 13 0.29 5.55 91.36
N LEU A 14 1.20 4.96 92.15
CA LEU A 14 2.47 4.44 91.65
C LEU A 14 2.32 3.08 90.94
N LEU A 15 1.34 2.25 91.32
CA LEU A 15 1.02 1.01 90.60
C LEU A 15 0.20 1.23 89.32
N THR A 16 -0.41 2.40 89.12
CA THR A 16 -1.11 2.77 87.87
C THR A 16 -0.27 3.63 86.92
N MET A 17 0.96 3.98 87.30
CA MET A 17 1.98 4.37 86.34
C MET A 17 2.67 3.12 85.79
N THR A 18 1.93 2.33 85.02
CA THR A 18 2.59 1.61 83.94
C THR A 18 3.26 2.69 83.08
N GLN A 19 4.59 2.79 83.17
CA GLN A 19 5.37 3.29 82.05
C GLN A 19 4.80 2.57 80.83
N SER A 20 4.12 3.29 79.96
CA SER A 20 4.15 2.95 78.56
C SER A 20 5.63 2.99 78.19
N LYS A 21 6.32 1.86 78.33
CA LYS A 21 7.45 1.62 77.45
C LYS A 21 6.81 1.69 76.07
N ALA A 22 6.92 2.84 75.41
CA ALA A 22 6.81 2.90 73.98
C ALA A 22 7.81 1.86 73.49
N ASN A 23 7.30 0.69 73.09
CA ASN A 23 8.14 -0.35 72.52
C ASN A 23 8.89 0.29 71.36
N ALA A 24 10.19 0.02 71.27
CA ALA A 24 11.03 0.64 70.26
C ALA A 24 10.53 0.20 68.88
N GLN A 25 10.35 1.17 67.98
CA GLN A 25 10.04 0.90 66.58
C GLN A 25 11.12 0.01 65.96
N LEU A 26 10.73 -0.82 65.01
CA LEU A 26 11.65 -1.75 64.36
C LEU A 26 12.56 -1.02 63.38
N THR A 27 13.85 -1.28 63.48
CA THR A 27 14.87 -0.72 62.59
C THR A 27 15.96 -1.72 62.27
N GLY A 28 16.66 -1.49 61.16
CA GLY A 28 17.82 -2.27 60.73
C GLY A 28 17.48 -3.68 60.28
N THR A 29 18.49 -4.56 60.31
CA THR A 29 18.32 -5.95 59.86
C THR A 29 17.93 -6.87 61.01
N LYS A 30 16.93 -7.72 60.78
CA LYS A 30 16.45 -8.78 61.68
C LYS A 30 16.61 -10.12 60.96
N THR A 31 17.05 -11.16 61.66
CA THR A 31 17.25 -12.49 61.05
C THR A 31 16.20 -13.50 61.47
N ILE A 32 15.81 -14.39 60.56
CA ILE A 32 14.84 -15.46 60.78
C ILE A 32 15.36 -16.77 60.17
N PRO A 33 15.68 -17.81 60.96
CA PRO A 33 15.69 -17.82 62.42
C PRO A 33 16.86 -16.99 62.98
N GLY A 34 16.67 -16.36 64.13
CA GLY A 34 17.71 -15.59 64.81
C GLY A 34 17.12 -14.53 65.71
N THR A 35 16.96 -13.29 65.22
CA THR A 35 16.26 -12.23 65.95
C THR A 35 14.82 -12.62 66.26
N TYR A 36 14.15 -13.26 65.32
CA TYR A 36 12.86 -13.92 65.53
C TYR A 36 12.99 -15.41 65.26
N ALA A 37 12.24 -16.22 66.01
CA ALA A 37 12.17 -17.65 65.77
C ALA A 37 11.35 -17.99 64.51
N SER A 38 10.42 -17.11 64.13
CA SER A 38 9.53 -17.32 62.98
C SER A 38 9.12 -16.00 62.32
N ILE A 39 8.61 -16.10 61.09
CA ILE A 39 8.05 -14.98 60.31
C ILE A 39 6.80 -14.45 61.00
N LYS A 40 5.93 -15.33 61.54
CA LYS A 40 4.76 -14.91 62.31
C LYS A 40 5.11 -14.01 63.49
N LEU A 41 6.15 -14.35 64.27
CA LEU A 41 6.58 -13.54 65.40
C LEU A 41 7.17 -12.20 64.97
N ALA A 42 7.87 -12.17 63.84
CA ALA A 42 8.37 -10.92 63.26
C ALA A 42 7.23 -10.00 62.80
N ILE A 43 6.19 -10.56 62.17
CA ILE A 43 4.99 -9.81 61.76
C ILE A 43 4.19 -9.30 62.97
N ASP A 44 4.05 -10.11 64.03
CA ASP A 44 3.37 -9.68 65.26
C ASP A 44 4.06 -8.47 65.90
N ASP A 45 5.39 -8.50 65.96
CA ASP A 45 6.19 -7.38 66.48
C ASP A 45 6.08 -6.15 65.56
N LEU A 46 6.07 -6.36 64.25
CA LEU A 46 5.88 -5.31 63.24
C LEU A 46 4.53 -4.60 63.37
N ASN A 47 3.45 -5.37 63.49
CA ASN A 47 2.10 -4.81 63.65
C ASN A 47 1.96 -4.05 64.98
N ALA A 48 2.61 -4.54 66.04
CA ALA A 48 2.55 -3.92 67.36
C ALA A 48 3.35 -2.62 67.47
N ASN A 49 4.53 -2.57 66.86
CA ASN A 49 5.53 -1.53 67.15
C ASN A 49 5.84 -0.60 65.96
N GLY A 50 5.44 -0.96 64.75
CA GLY A 50 5.69 -0.18 63.55
C GLY A 50 7.17 -0.12 63.18
N VAL A 51 7.51 0.80 62.28
CA VAL A 51 8.86 0.91 61.73
C VAL A 51 9.50 2.28 62.03
N GLY A 52 10.76 2.25 62.42
CA GLY A 52 11.54 3.44 62.76
C GLY A 52 12.38 3.94 61.60
N THR A 53 13.15 5.01 61.84
CA THR A 53 14.00 5.64 60.81
C THR A 53 14.92 4.63 60.11
N GLY A 54 15.00 4.70 58.78
CA GLY A 54 15.83 3.80 57.97
C GLY A 54 15.18 2.47 57.63
N GLY A 55 14.01 2.15 58.20
CA GLY A 55 13.25 0.96 57.86
C GLY A 55 13.75 -0.31 58.55
N VAL A 56 13.09 -1.43 58.24
CA VAL A 56 13.45 -2.76 58.77
C VAL A 56 13.55 -3.77 57.63
N THR A 57 14.58 -4.60 57.68
CA THR A 57 14.78 -5.73 56.76
C THR A 57 14.78 -7.04 57.52
N PHE A 58 13.82 -7.91 57.22
CA PHE A 58 13.77 -9.28 57.72
C PHE A 58 14.50 -10.22 56.74
N ASN A 59 15.71 -10.60 57.12
CA ASN A 59 16.56 -11.56 56.42
C ASN A 59 16.19 -12.98 56.83
N ILE A 60 15.53 -13.69 55.95
CA ILE A 60 15.06 -15.06 56.16
C ILE A 60 16.09 -16.04 55.56
N ALA A 61 16.48 -17.07 56.31
CA ALA A 61 17.48 -18.04 55.88
C ALA A 61 17.02 -18.82 54.64
N PRO A 62 17.89 -19.10 53.64
CA PRO A 62 17.55 -19.93 52.49
C PRO A 62 16.94 -21.28 52.90
N GLY A 63 15.87 -21.69 52.22
CA GLY A 63 15.16 -22.94 52.48
C GLY A 63 14.41 -23.02 53.80
N TYR A 64 14.39 -21.94 54.61
CA TYR A 64 13.54 -21.88 55.79
C TYR A 64 12.08 -22.10 55.40
N THR A 65 11.37 -22.97 56.12
CA THR A 65 9.97 -23.30 55.84
C THR A 65 9.12 -23.02 57.08
N GLU A 66 7.98 -22.36 56.88
CA GLU A 66 7.03 -22.06 57.95
C GLU A 66 5.61 -22.45 57.52
N THR A 67 4.95 -23.27 58.34
CA THR A 67 3.54 -23.57 58.19
C THR A 67 2.72 -22.52 58.95
N ILE A 68 1.84 -21.81 58.24
CA ILE A 68 1.05 -20.72 58.81
C ILE A 68 -0.10 -21.24 59.67
N PRO A 69 -0.55 -20.47 60.68
CA PRO A 69 -1.76 -20.79 61.44
C PRO A 69 -3.04 -20.57 60.61
N MET A 70 -4.16 -21.10 61.10
CA MET A 70 -5.48 -20.87 60.52
C MET A 70 -5.77 -19.37 60.37
N GLY A 71 -6.21 -18.94 59.18
CA GLY A 71 -6.47 -17.52 58.86
C GLY A 71 -5.29 -16.74 58.24
N GLY A 72 -4.10 -17.34 58.12
CA GLY A 72 -2.97 -16.76 57.38
C GLY A 72 -2.09 -15.77 58.17
N LEU A 73 -1.10 -15.20 57.49
CA LEU A 73 -0.26 -14.13 58.02
C LEU A 73 -0.88 -12.78 57.67
N ILE A 74 -0.98 -11.86 58.64
CA ILE A 74 -1.63 -10.55 58.45
C ILE A 74 -0.63 -9.45 58.77
N ILE A 75 -0.32 -8.61 57.78
CA ILE A 75 0.41 -7.35 57.98
C ILE A 75 -0.61 -6.21 58.00
N ASP A 76 -0.78 -5.62 59.18
CA ASP A 76 -1.67 -4.50 59.46
C ASP A 76 -0.96 -3.52 60.42
N ILE A 77 -0.07 -2.71 59.85
CA ILE A 77 0.77 -1.79 60.61
C ILE A 77 -0.07 -0.57 61.00
N THR A 78 -0.34 -0.41 62.30
CA THR A 78 -1.23 0.65 62.81
C THR A 78 -0.49 1.85 63.41
N ALA A 79 0.73 1.64 63.91
CA ALA A 79 1.58 2.68 64.48
C ALA A 79 2.81 2.89 63.59
N ASN A 80 3.21 4.16 63.34
CA ASN A 80 4.39 4.51 62.55
C ASN A 80 4.47 3.73 61.22
N GLN A 81 3.46 3.96 60.38
CA GLN A 81 3.33 3.38 59.03
C GLN A 81 4.64 3.58 58.23
N PRO A 82 5.02 2.61 57.39
CA PRO A 82 6.19 2.74 56.54
C PRO A 82 6.03 3.87 55.50
N THR A 83 7.15 4.48 55.14
CA THR A 83 7.28 5.51 54.11
C THR A 83 8.50 5.19 53.24
N SER A 84 8.75 5.99 52.20
CA SER A 84 9.99 5.88 51.41
C SER A 84 11.27 6.00 52.24
N GLY A 85 11.23 6.71 53.38
CA GLY A 85 12.37 6.87 54.30
C GLY A 85 12.53 5.77 55.35
N ASN A 86 11.54 4.88 55.48
CA ASN A 86 11.53 3.77 56.43
C ASN A 86 10.79 2.54 55.87
N PRO A 87 11.25 1.95 54.76
CA PRO A 87 10.56 0.81 54.12
C PRO A 87 10.63 -0.46 54.96
N VAL A 88 9.72 -1.40 54.69
CA VAL A 88 9.76 -2.75 55.25
C VAL A 88 10.12 -3.74 54.16
N VAL A 89 11.12 -4.58 54.40
CA VAL A 89 11.57 -5.59 53.43
C VAL A 89 11.60 -6.97 54.07
N PHE A 90 10.88 -7.93 53.50
CA PHE A 90 11.06 -9.36 53.78
C PHE A 90 11.84 -9.99 52.63
N GLN A 91 12.98 -10.61 52.92
CA GLN A 91 13.83 -11.17 51.87
C GLN A 91 14.58 -12.44 52.24
N ARG A 92 14.92 -13.26 51.24
CA ARG A 92 15.91 -14.32 51.39
C ARG A 92 17.29 -13.72 51.67
N SER A 93 18.00 -14.29 52.64
CA SER A 93 19.40 -13.96 52.94
C SER A 93 20.37 -14.80 52.10
N GLY A 94 21.37 -14.17 51.48
CA GLY A 94 22.42 -14.90 50.74
C GLY A 94 21.94 -15.65 49.49
N THR A 95 22.58 -16.78 49.16
CA THR A 95 22.31 -17.66 48.00
C THR A 95 21.61 -18.95 48.42
N GLY A 96 20.79 -19.57 47.55
CA GLY A 96 20.07 -20.82 47.85
C GLY A 96 18.58 -20.76 47.52
N THR A 97 17.82 -21.74 47.98
CA THR A 97 16.36 -21.83 47.78
C THR A 97 15.62 -20.73 48.53
N ASN A 98 14.56 -20.19 47.92
CA ASN A 98 13.64 -19.26 48.57
C ASN A 98 13.07 -19.88 49.87
N PRO A 99 12.90 -19.10 50.94
CA PRO A 99 12.09 -19.50 52.08
C PRO A 99 10.66 -19.81 51.62
N LEU A 100 10.02 -20.80 52.24
CA LEU A 100 8.68 -21.25 51.88
C LEU A 100 7.69 -20.99 53.02
N ILE A 101 6.68 -20.18 52.75
CA ILE A 101 5.51 -20.00 53.61
C ILE A 101 4.39 -20.87 53.06
N GLN A 102 3.82 -21.75 53.86
CA GLN A 102 2.84 -22.71 53.37
C GLN A 102 1.67 -22.94 54.33
N THR A 103 0.53 -23.37 53.80
CA THR A 103 -0.57 -23.86 54.63
C THR A 103 -0.28 -25.25 55.18
N ASP A 104 -1.08 -25.70 56.14
CA ASP A 104 -1.02 -27.10 56.58
C ASP A 104 -1.77 -28.02 55.59
N THR A 105 -1.75 -29.33 55.83
CA THR A 105 -2.41 -30.32 54.95
C THR A 105 -3.94 -30.27 54.99
N ASN A 106 -4.53 -29.61 56.00
CA ASN A 106 -5.95 -29.32 56.13
C ASN A 106 -6.34 -27.97 55.52
N GLY A 107 -5.37 -27.23 54.95
CA GLY A 107 -5.53 -25.94 54.30
C GLY A 107 -5.40 -24.78 55.27
N SER A 108 -5.66 -23.55 54.81
CA SER A 108 -5.69 -22.38 55.72
C SER A 108 -6.88 -22.39 56.68
N GLY A 109 -7.88 -23.25 56.45
CA GLY A 109 -8.92 -23.62 57.39
C GLY A 109 -9.96 -22.52 57.69
N ILE A 110 -11.21 -22.95 57.82
CA ILE A 110 -12.35 -22.10 58.15
C ILE A 110 -12.20 -21.51 59.58
N ILE A 111 -12.03 -20.17 59.71
CA ILE A 111 -12.42 -19.32 60.87
C ILE A 111 -13.90 -19.54 61.32
N LEU A 112 -14.24 -20.70 61.87
CA LEU A 112 -15.57 -21.01 62.41
C LEU A 112 -15.83 -20.26 63.72
N THR A 113 -16.09 -18.96 63.68
CA THR A 113 -16.84 -18.27 64.73
C THR A 113 -17.56 -17.06 64.17
N THR A 114 -18.86 -17.00 64.44
CA THR A 114 -19.81 -15.93 64.11
C THR A 114 -19.22 -14.53 64.21
N GLY A 115 -18.99 -13.89 63.05
CA GLY A 115 -18.59 -12.49 63.02
C GLY A 115 -17.74 -11.99 61.85
N PHE A 116 -17.68 -12.66 60.68
CA PHE A 116 -17.16 -12.08 59.42
C PHE A 116 -17.90 -12.71 58.24
N GLY A 117 -18.55 -11.88 57.41
CA GLY A 117 -19.43 -12.31 56.31
C GLY A 117 -18.64 -12.86 55.11
N ASP A 118 -19.11 -13.98 54.56
CA ASP A 118 -18.84 -14.55 53.22
C ASP A 118 -17.36 -14.73 52.75
N ARG A 119 -16.44 -14.75 53.71
CA ARG A 119 -15.26 -15.63 53.92
C ARG A 119 -14.54 -16.18 52.67
N LYS A 120 -13.46 -15.49 52.29
CA LYS A 120 -12.32 -16.06 51.55
C LYS A 120 -11.04 -15.90 52.38
N ASP A 121 -10.11 -16.85 52.34
CA ASP A 121 -8.86 -16.90 53.11
C ASP A 121 -7.60 -16.71 52.22
N ALA A 122 -6.49 -16.30 52.85
CA ALA A 122 -5.23 -16.04 52.16
C ALA A 122 -4.00 -16.53 52.95
N ILE A 123 -2.90 -16.84 52.26
CA ILE A 123 -1.62 -17.17 52.92
C ILE A 123 -1.00 -15.92 53.56
N LEU A 124 -1.01 -14.79 52.85
CA LEU A 124 -0.53 -13.48 53.32
C LEU A 124 -1.54 -12.36 53.00
N TRP A 125 -1.87 -11.56 54.01
CA TRP A 125 -2.69 -10.35 53.89
C TRP A 125 -1.85 -9.09 54.07
N LEU A 126 -2.05 -8.11 53.19
CA LEU A 126 -1.58 -6.74 53.32
C LEU A 126 -2.79 -5.82 53.50
N VAL A 127 -2.88 -5.13 54.64
CA VAL A 127 -4.06 -4.35 55.04
C VAL A 127 -3.69 -2.87 55.11
N GLY A 128 -4.04 -2.10 54.08
CA GLY A 128 -3.72 -0.66 54.00
C GLY A 128 -2.26 -0.36 54.39
N THR A 129 -1.34 -1.18 53.88
CA THR A 129 0.08 -1.09 54.25
C THR A 129 0.89 -0.53 53.12
N ASP A 130 1.81 0.37 53.45
CA ASP A 130 2.60 1.12 52.48
C ASP A 130 4.07 0.68 52.48
N TYR A 131 4.78 0.91 51.36
CA TYR A 131 6.25 0.73 51.23
C TYR A 131 6.79 -0.61 51.73
N ILE A 132 6.09 -1.70 51.39
CA ILE A 132 6.49 -3.08 51.70
C ILE A 132 7.09 -3.75 50.47
N THR A 133 8.21 -4.46 50.67
CA THR A 133 8.80 -5.36 49.68
C THR A 133 8.81 -6.80 50.18
N ILE A 134 8.26 -7.72 49.39
CA ILE A 134 8.39 -9.17 49.55
C ILE A 134 9.31 -9.66 48.43
N ASN A 135 10.52 -10.10 48.79
CA ASN A 135 11.58 -10.42 47.83
C ASN A 135 12.09 -11.86 48.01
N ASN A 136 11.95 -12.69 46.98
CA ASN A 136 12.44 -14.07 46.98
C ASN A 136 11.88 -14.94 48.13
N ILE A 137 10.58 -14.81 48.43
CA ILE A 137 9.86 -15.64 49.40
C ILE A 137 8.76 -16.42 48.65
N ASP A 138 8.75 -17.74 48.78
CA ASP A 138 7.78 -18.60 48.12
C ASP A 138 6.56 -18.86 49.01
N PHE A 139 5.40 -19.02 48.38
CA PHE A 139 4.12 -19.28 49.01
C PHE A 139 3.49 -20.52 48.40
N ALA A 140 3.03 -21.47 49.22
CA ALA A 140 2.38 -22.67 48.72
C ALA A 140 1.18 -23.13 49.53
N GLU A 141 0.11 -23.46 48.83
CA GLU A 141 -0.98 -24.24 49.41
C GLU A 141 -0.63 -25.74 49.42
N GLN A 142 -0.70 -26.35 50.61
CA GLN A 142 -0.37 -27.77 50.84
C GLN A 142 -1.61 -28.63 51.12
N TYR A 143 -2.81 -28.11 50.88
CA TYR A 143 -4.04 -28.88 51.07
C TYR A 143 -4.04 -30.15 50.20
N THR A 144 -4.22 -31.30 50.84
CA THR A 144 -4.28 -32.61 50.16
C THR A 144 -5.65 -33.27 50.25
N GLY A 145 -6.64 -32.63 50.89
CA GLY A 145 -7.97 -33.19 51.05
C GLY A 145 -8.89 -33.00 49.83
N GLY A 146 -10.10 -33.56 49.89
CA GLY A 146 -11.10 -33.47 48.82
C GLY A 146 -12.11 -32.33 48.96
N SER A 147 -12.18 -31.65 50.11
CA SER A 147 -13.18 -30.60 50.37
C SER A 147 -12.74 -29.28 49.75
N GLN A 148 -13.62 -28.67 48.94
CA GLN A 148 -13.35 -27.35 48.35
C GLN A 148 -13.36 -26.25 49.41
N THR A 149 -14.17 -26.36 50.47
CA THR A 149 -14.33 -25.33 51.51
C THR A 149 -13.14 -25.21 52.47
N LEU A 150 -12.14 -26.07 52.32
CA LEU A 150 -10.93 -26.07 53.15
C LEU A 150 -9.69 -25.62 52.36
N LYS A 151 -9.84 -25.41 51.04
CA LYS A 151 -8.76 -24.91 50.20
C LYS A 151 -8.58 -23.42 50.40
N THR A 152 -7.34 -22.99 50.23
CA THR A 152 -6.96 -21.60 50.34
C THR A 152 -7.34 -20.84 49.09
N GLU A 153 -8.15 -19.79 49.20
CA GLU A 153 -8.57 -19.03 48.03
C GLU A 153 -7.46 -18.13 47.49
N TYR A 154 -6.59 -17.57 48.34
CA TYR A 154 -5.61 -16.56 47.94
C TYR A 154 -4.18 -16.82 48.41
N GLY A 155 -3.20 -16.59 47.52
CA GLY A 155 -1.79 -16.60 47.91
C GLY A 155 -1.44 -15.34 48.70
N ILE A 156 -1.38 -14.21 48.00
CA ILE A 156 -1.18 -12.88 48.60
C ILE A 156 -2.41 -12.01 48.31
N GLU A 157 -3.05 -11.50 49.35
CA GLU A 157 -4.21 -10.63 49.25
C GLU A 157 -3.90 -9.22 49.77
N MET A 158 -4.29 -8.21 48.99
CA MET A 158 -4.25 -6.80 49.36
C MET A 158 -5.67 -6.28 49.57
N VAL A 159 -5.91 -5.69 50.74
CA VAL A 159 -7.19 -5.11 51.12
C VAL A 159 -7.03 -3.70 51.64
N ARG A 160 -8.14 -2.95 51.63
CA ARG A 160 -8.21 -1.61 52.22
C ARG A 160 -8.34 -1.74 53.73
N LYS A 161 -7.66 -0.90 54.49
CA LYS A 161 -7.86 -0.85 55.94
C LYS A 161 -9.21 -0.21 56.26
N ASN A 162 -9.53 0.88 55.56
CA ASN A 162 -10.79 1.62 55.61
C ASN A 162 -10.95 2.44 54.31
N SER A 163 -12.01 3.24 54.19
CA SER A 163 -12.29 4.04 52.97
C SER A 163 -11.25 5.13 52.67
N THR A 164 -10.29 5.37 53.55
CA THR A 164 -9.27 6.42 53.41
C THR A 164 -7.84 5.86 53.40
N ASP A 165 -7.67 4.54 53.46
CA ASP A 165 -6.37 3.88 53.61
C ASP A 165 -6.34 2.54 52.84
N GLY A 166 -5.73 2.57 51.66
CA GLY A 166 -5.43 1.41 50.81
C GLY A 166 -3.92 1.21 50.66
N CYS A 167 -3.48 0.00 50.28
CA CYS A 167 -2.05 -0.32 50.14
C CYS A 167 -1.35 0.54 49.07
N LYS A 168 -0.15 1.05 49.39
CA LYS A 168 0.67 1.85 48.46
C LYS A 168 2.12 1.38 48.36
N HIS A 169 2.73 1.51 47.19
CA HIS A 169 4.16 1.19 46.99
C HIS A 169 4.55 -0.22 47.44
N VAL A 170 3.68 -1.20 47.17
CA VAL A 170 3.94 -2.61 47.47
C VAL A 170 4.73 -3.24 46.33
N THR A 171 5.82 -3.92 46.65
CA THR A 171 6.63 -4.67 45.68
C THR A 171 6.65 -6.16 46.04
N ILE A 172 6.27 -7.01 45.11
CA ILE A 172 6.41 -8.48 45.22
C ILE A 172 7.36 -8.92 44.11
N THR A 173 8.50 -9.51 44.45
CA THR A 173 9.50 -9.85 43.45
C THR A 173 10.25 -11.15 43.69
N GLY A 174 10.51 -11.90 42.62
CA GLY A 174 11.31 -13.13 42.67
C GLY A 174 10.67 -14.28 43.47
N CYS A 175 9.36 -14.21 43.71
CA CYS A 175 8.58 -15.14 44.52
C CYS A 175 7.93 -16.23 43.65
N THR A 176 7.82 -17.46 44.17
CA THR A 176 6.97 -18.50 43.60
C THR A 176 5.68 -18.62 44.40
N ILE A 177 4.52 -18.50 43.77
CA ILE A 177 3.22 -18.73 44.42
C ILE A 177 2.52 -19.91 43.76
N ARG A 178 2.32 -20.99 44.54
CA ARG A 178 1.66 -22.23 44.11
C ARG A 178 0.35 -22.44 44.87
N MET A 179 -0.76 -22.47 44.16
CA MET A 179 -2.08 -22.71 44.74
C MET A 179 -2.61 -24.11 44.34
N GLN A 180 -3.92 -24.30 44.37
CA GLN A 180 -4.62 -25.49 43.90
C GLN A 180 -5.59 -25.19 42.74
N GLN A 181 -5.19 -25.57 41.52
CA GLN A 181 -5.96 -25.39 40.27
C GLN A 181 -7.37 -26.04 40.29
N SER A 182 -7.63 -26.93 41.25
CA SER A 182 -8.90 -27.61 41.44
C SER A 182 -9.93 -26.82 42.25
N ASP A 183 -9.54 -25.72 42.90
CA ASP A 183 -10.44 -24.74 43.49
C ASP A 183 -10.79 -23.64 42.49
N PHE A 184 -12.08 -23.34 42.32
CA PHE A 184 -12.57 -22.33 41.38
C PHE A 184 -12.39 -20.88 41.83
N GLN A 185 -11.85 -20.65 43.03
CA GLN A 185 -11.58 -19.32 43.54
C GLN A 185 -10.08 -19.04 43.71
N SER A 186 -9.24 -20.08 43.71
CA SER A 186 -7.79 -19.99 43.88
C SER A 186 -7.13 -18.95 42.97
N THR A 187 -6.52 -17.94 43.59
CA THR A 187 -5.81 -16.86 42.90
C THR A 187 -4.46 -16.61 43.57
N CYS A 188 -3.38 -16.53 42.80
CA CYS A 188 -2.05 -16.37 43.40
C CYS A 188 -1.87 -15.00 44.05
N ILE A 189 -2.25 -13.92 43.36
CA ILE A 189 -2.15 -12.55 43.90
C ILE A 189 -3.44 -11.80 43.60
N VAL A 190 -4.00 -11.15 44.62
CA VAL A 190 -5.27 -10.43 44.53
C VAL A 190 -5.18 -9.06 45.22
N SER A 191 -5.87 -8.07 44.65
CA SER A 191 -6.14 -6.77 45.26
C SER A 191 -7.62 -6.45 45.04
N ILE A 192 -8.38 -6.23 46.12
CA ILE A 192 -9.84 -6.10 46.03
C ILE A 192 -10.42 -5.02 46.96
N ASN A 193 -11.60 -4.54 46.58
CA ASN A 193 -12.35 -3.51 47.27
C ASN A 193 -13.12 -3.99 48.51
N ARG A 194 -12.40 -4.56 49.47
CA ARG A 194 -12.90 -4.92 50.80
C ARG A 194 -11.90 -4.58 51.89
N ASN A 195 -12.35 -4.64 53.14
CA ASN A 195 -11.47 -4.64 54.31
C ASN A 195 -11.21 -6.05 54.83
N LEU A 196 -10.33 -6.15 55.83
CA LEU A 196 -9.96 -7.41 56.48
C LEU A 196 -11.19 -8.16 57.04
N ALA A 197 -12.25 -7.45 57.42
CA ALA A 197 -13.50 -8.04 57.91
C ALA A 197 -14.39 -8.63 56.80
N GLY A 198 -13.97 -8.52 55.53
CA GLY A 198 -14.73 -8.97 54.37
C GLY A 198 -15.76 -7.96 53.85
N ASN A 199 -15.88 -6.78 54.47
CA ASN A 199 -16.87 -5.77 54.07
C ASN A 199 -16.37 -4.95 52.88
N ILE A 200 -17.23 -4.71 51.90
CA ILE A 200 -16.94 -3.79 50.79
C ILE A 200 -16.57 -2.42 51.36
N THR A 201 -15.42 -1.88 50.94
CA THR A 201 -14.83 -0.66 51.55
C THR A 201 -14.37 0.31 50.47
N ASN A 202 -15.33 0.99 49.86
CA ASN A 202 -15.06 1.93 48.77
C ASN A 202 -14.16 3.09 49.24
N PRO A 203 -13.15 3.51 48.45
CA PRO A 203 -12.37 4.70 48.74
C PRO A 203 -13.25 5.96 48.73
N THR A 204 -13.00 6.88 49.65
CA THR A 204 -13.61 8.22 49.71
C THR A 204 -12.59 9.34 49.52
N THR A 205 -11.30 8.99 49.50
CA THR A 205 -10.17 9.89 49.24
C THR A 205 -9.07 9.15 48.47
N ILE A 206 -8.11 9.88 47.90
CA ILE A 206 -6.90 9.32 47.27
C ILE A 206 -6.08 8.44 48.24
N GLY A 207 -6.26 8.62 49.56
CA GLY A 207 -5.67 7.71 50.55
C GLY A 207 -6.21 6.28 50.45
N GLY A 208 -7.48 6.10 50.08
CA GLY A 208 -8.16 4.81 50.08
C GLY A 208 -7.98 3.95 48.82
N ARG A 209 -7.39 4.48 47.74
CA ARG A 209 -7.08 3.68 46.54
C ARG A 209 -5.81 2.86 46.75
N HIS A 210 -5.72 1.73 46.06
CA HIS A 210 -4.45 1.03 45.91
C HIS A 210 -3.60 1.74 44.86
N GLU A 211 -2.31 1.91 45.13
CA GLU A 211 -1.45 2.71 44.26
C GLU A 211 -0.02 2.19 44.20
N SER A 212 0.62 2.25 43.03
CA SER A 212 2.03 1.87 42.87
C SER A 212 2.33 0.44 43.32
N ILE A 213 1.48 -0.50 42.90
CA ILE A 213 1.66 -1.94 43.19
C ILE A 213 2.53 -2.54 42.08
N SER A 214 3.62 -3.22 42.45
CA SER A 214 4.53 -3.85 41.51
C SER A 214 4.73 -5.33 41.78
N VAL A 215 4.60 -6.15 40.73
CA VAL A 215 4.85 -7.60 40.79
C VAL A 215 5.82 -7.97 39.69
N GLN A 216 7.03 -8.46 40.02
CA GLN A 216 8.13 -8.63 39.04
C GLN A 216 8.93 -9.91 39.26
N GLY A 217 9.28 -10.63 38.19
CA GLY A 217 10.11 -11.84 38.31
C GLY A 217 9.48 -12.98 39.12
N CYS A 218 8.17 -12.95 39.34
CA CYS A 218 7.46 -13.97 40.11
C CYS A 218 7.04 -15.14 39.22
N THR A 219 6.97 -16.34 39.79
CA THR A 219 6.39 -17.52 39.15
C THR A 219 5.05 -17.85 39.81
N LEU A 220 3.95 -17.75 39.07
CA LEU A 220 2.61 -18.09 39.54
C LEU A 220 2.18 -19.41 38.90
N ASN A 221 1.79 -20.40 39.70
CA ASN A 221 1.42 -21.68 39.14
C ASN A 221 0.29 -22.42 39.86
N ASN A 222 -0.35 -23.31 39.10
CA ASN A 222 -1.36 -24.26 39.58
C ASN A 222 -2.52 -23.57 40.31
N SER A 223 -3.09 -22.52 39.72
CA SER A 223 -4.20 -21.75 40.28
C SER A 223 -5.31 -21.57 39.26
N PHE A 224 -6.52 -21.24 39.72
CA PHE A 224 -7.64 -20.92 38.84
C PHE A 224 -7.45 -19.58 38.13
N ASN A 225 -7.02 -18.56 38.87
CA ASN A 225 -6.56 -17.28 38.32
C ASN A 225 -5.10 -17.00 38.69
N GLY A 226 -4.36 -16.33 37.82
CA GLY A 226 -3.00 -15.89 38.12
C GLY A 226 -3.01 -14.66 39.03
N MET A 227 -3.33 -13.50 38.46
CA MET A 227 -3.45 -12.23 39.16
C MET A 227 -4.85 -11.63 38.97
N TYR A 228 -5.45 -11.13 40.05
CA TYR A 228 -6.79 -10.56 40.02
C TYR A 228 -6.86 -9.23 40.76
N PHE A 229 -6.91 -8.12 40.03
CA PHE A 229 -6.92 -6.78 40.60
C PHE A 229 -8.23 -6.05 40.29
N THR A 230 -8.97 -5.65 41.32
CA THR A 230 -10.21 -4.86 41.21
C THR A 230 -10.11 -3.56 42.01
N GLY A 231 -10.19 -2.45 41.28
CA GLY A 231 -10.35 -1.12 41.84
C GLY A 231 -11.80 -0.76 42.13
N TYR A 232 -12.03 0.51 42.47
CA TYR A 232 -13.35 1.06 42.72
C TYR A 232 -13.92 1.72 41.46
N ASN A 233 -15.21 1.49 41.17
CA ASN A 233 -15.89 2.18 40.08
C ASN A 233 -16.26 3.61 40.48
N ASP A 234 -15.27 4.51 40.39
CA ASP A 234 -15.46 5.94 40.62
C ASP A 234 -16.24 6.63 39.49
N SER A 235 -16.85 7.76 39.82
CA SER A 235 -17.44 8.69 38.86
C SER A 235 -16.43 9.76 38.45
N ALA A 236 -16.67 10.47 37.34
CA ALA A 236 -15.79 11.56 36.91
C ALA A 236 -15.53 12.55 38.07
N PRO A 237 -14.27 12.95 38.33
CA PRO A 237 -13.09 12.87 37.46
C PRO A 237 -12.29 11.54 37.50
N TYR A 238 -12.78 10.50 38.18
CA TYR A 238 -12.17 9.14 38.26
C TYR A 238 -10.87 9.06 39.10
N ASP A 239 -10.63 10.03 39.97
CA ASP A 239 -9.41 10.10 40.81
C ASP A 239 -9.26 8.91 41.78
N LEU A 240 -10.35 8.20 42.07
CA LEU A 240 -10.38 7.07 43.01
C LEU A 240 -10.23 5.69 42.36
N TYR A 241 -9.96 5.62 41.04
CA TYR A 241 -9.43 4.41 40.43
C TYR A 241 -8.12 4.01 41.09
N ASP A 242 -7.77 2.72 41.01
CA ASP A 242 -6.48 2.26 41.50
C ASP A 242 -5.39 2.59 40.44
N HIS A 243 -4.24 3.09 40.87
CA HIS A 243 -3.27 3.74 39.97
C HIS A 243 -1.90 3.03 39.93
N PHE A 244 -1.22 3.12 38.79
CA PHE A 244 0.21 2.78 38.63
C PHE A 244 0.56 1.34 38.99
N TYR A 245 -0.24 0.38 38.52
CA TYR A 245 0.10 -1.03 38.65
C TYR A 245 1.16 -1.41 37.62
N ASN A 246 2.28 -1.96 38.08
CA ASN A 246 3.37 -2.45 37.24
C ASN A 246 3.49 -3.97 37.36
N ILE A 247 2.90 -4.68 36.41
CA ILE A 247 2.83 -6.13 36.34
C ILE A 247 3.90 -6.61 35.36
N GLY A 248 5.02 -7.03 35.93
CA GLY A 248 6.27 -7.20 35.22
C GLY A 248 7.02 -5.87 35.16
N GLY A 249 7.72 -5.59 34.06
CA GLY A 249 8.63 -4.45 33.98
C GLY A 249 10.02 -4.93 33.59
N ILE A 250 11.06 -4.55 34.35
CA ILE A 250 12.45 -4.94 34.02
C ILE A 250 12.60 -6.47 34.00
N THR A 251 11.93 -7.15 34.94
CA THR A 251 11.90 -8.62 35.00
C THR A 251 10.46 -9.12 34.90
N GLY A 252 10.20 -9.92 33.88
CA GLY A 252 8.90 -10.53 33.60
C GLY A 252 8.42 -11.53 34.64
N ASN A 253 7.11 -11.64 34.85
CA ASN A 253 6.52 -12.75 35.60
C ASN A 253 6.26 -13.96 34.70
N THR A 254 6.21 -15.16 35.29
CA THR A 254 5.88 -16.41 34.60
C THR A 254 4.62 -17.01 35.21
N LEU A 255 3.53 -17.04 34.44
CA LEU A 255 2.24 -17.62 34.82
C LEU A 255 2.06 -18.93 34.06
N ILE A 256 1.96 -20.05 34.78
CA ILE A 256 1.86 -21.40 34.17
C ILE A 256 0.80 -22.26 34.85
N ASN A 257 0.13 -23.12 34.07
CA ASN A 257 -0.97 -23.95 34.57
C ASN A 257 -2.05 -23.11 35.28
N ILE A 258 -2.37 -21.95 34.72
CA ILE A 258 -3.47 -21.09 35.18
C ILE A 258 -4.76 -21.56 34.51
N GLY A 259 -5.86 -21.67 35.25
CA GLY A 259 -7.16 -22.12 34.73
C GLY A 259 -7.73 -23.30 35.52
N SER A 260 -8.66 -24.08 34.97
CA SER A 260 -9.17 -25.31 35.63
C SER A 260 -8.89 -26.53 34.77
N ARG A 261 -8.28 -27.58 35.34
CA ARG A 261 -7.99 -28.86 34.65
C ARG A 261 -9.03 -29.97 34.92
N LEU A 262 -10.07 -29.68 35.68
CA LEU A 262 -11.12 -30.64 36.02
C LEU A 262 -12.01 -30.96 34.80
N ILE A 263 -12.24 -32.26 34.57
CA ILE A 263 -12.95 -32.82 33.40
C ILE A 263 -14.46 -32.94 33.68
N SER A 264 -14.88 -32.91 34.96
CA SER A 264 -16.22 -33.35 35.39
C SER A 264 -17.23 -32.23 35.63
N ASN A 265 -16.92 -30.97 35.28
CA ASN A 265 -17.79 -29.85 35.57
C ASN A 265 -17.68 -28.72 34.54
N ASN A 266 -18.81 -28.46 33.88
CA ASN A 266 -19.07 -27.24 33.11
C ASN A 266 -18.97 -26.02 34.04
N ASN A 267 -17.76 -25.53 34.28
CA ASN A 267 -17.53 -24.43 35.21
C ASN A 267 -17.87 -23.08 34.57
N ALA A 268 -18.98 -22.50 35.04
CA ALA A 268 -19.57 -21.24 34.62
C ALA A 268 -18.73 -19.96 34.92
N SER A 269 -17.61 -20.05 35.63
CA SER A 269 -16.74 -18.89 35.88
C SER A 269 -15.65 -18.70 34.83
N SER A 270 -15.39 -17.45 34.44
CA SER A 270 -14.27 -17.07 33.57
C SER A 270 -12.92 -17.29 34.24
N LYS A 271 -11.87 -17.52 33.44
CA LYS A 271 -10.51 -17.81 33.91
C LYS A 271 -9.57 -16.72 33.42
N TYR A 272 -8.68 -16.26 34.30
CA TYR A 272 -7.83 -15.11 34.03
C TYR A 272 -6.36 -15.40 34.33
N GLY A 273 -5.47 -15.18 33.35
CA GLY A 273 -4.04 -15.05 33.61
C GLY A 273 -3.77 -13.81 34.44
N ILE A 274 -3.98 -12.64 33.84
CA ILE A 274 -3.86 -11.32 34.49
C ILE A 274 -5.18 -10.57 34.30
N TYR A 275 -5.81 -10.15 35.40
CA TYR A 275 -7.04 -9.38 35.40
C TYR A 275 -6.87 -8.03 36.10
N CYS A 276 -7.27 -6.95 35.44
CA CYS A 276 -7.35 -5.60 36.03
C CYS A 276 -8.68 -4.94 35.66
N GLN A 277 -9.36 -4.36 36.66
CA GLN A 277 -10.59 -3.61 36.46
C GLN A 277 -10.63 -2.32 37.29
N PHE A 278 -11.09 -1.20 36.72
CA PHE A 278 -11.13 0.12 37.35
C PHE A 278 -9.75 0.62 37.79
N HIS A 279 -8.78 0.52 36.89
CA HIS A 279 -7.42 1.00 37.08
C HIS A 279 -7.10 2.13 36.11
N ASP A 280 -6.15 2.98 36.47
CA ASP A 280 -5.49 3.90 35.54
C ASP A 280 -3.97 3.69 35.55
N SER A 281 -3.36 3.95 34.39
CA SER A 281 -1.91 3.88 34.20
C SER A 281 -1.33 2.49 34.53
N VAL A 282 -2.05 1.42 34.17
CA VAL A 282 -1.58 0.04 34.35
C VAL A 282 -0.58 -0.35 33.26
N THR A 283 0.51 -1.01 33.64
CA THR A 283 1.50 -1.57 32.73
C THR A 283 1.61 -3.07 32.95
N VAL A 284 1.44 -3.84 31.87
CA VAL A 284 1.65 -5.29 31.84
C VAL A 284 2.76 -5.56 30.86
N SER A 285 3.98 -5.85 31.34
CA SER A 285 5.12 -6.01 30.44
C SER A 285 6.06 -7.16 30.76
N ASN A 286 6.65 -7.73 29.70
CA ASN A 286 7.64 -8.81 29.77
C ASN A 286 7.13 -10.11 30.40
N ASN A 287 5.82 -10.30 30.57
CA ASN A 287 5.29 -11.49 31.23
C ASN A 287 5.18 -12.67 30.26
N ILE A 288 5.33 -13.87 30.78
CA ILE A 288 4.97 -15.10 30.09
C ILE A 288 3.68 -15.64 30.68
N VAL A 289 2.64 -15.79 29.86
CA VAL A 289 1.29 -16.18 30.28
C VAL A 289 0.87 -17.45 29.55
N ARG A 290 0.61 -18.51 30.33
CA ARG A 290 0.15 -19.81 29.82
C ARG A 290 -1.12 -20.22 30.54
N VAL A 291 -2.27 -19.82 30.00
CA VAL A 291 -3.56 -20.27 30.50
C VAL A 291 -3.88 -21.63 29.89
N SER A 292 -4.06 -22.63 30.73
CA SER A 292 -4.39 -23.99 30.33
C SER A 292 -5.65 -24.46 31.03
N THR A 293 -6.71 -24.68 30.26
CA THR A 293 -8.00 -25.14 30.78
C THR A 293 -8.41 -26.47 30.14
N GLY A 294 -9.07 -27.31 30.93
CA GLY A 294 -9.93 -28.38 30.41
C GLY A 294 -11.17 -27.81 29.71
N PRO A 295 -12.24 -28.63 29.53
CA PRO A 295 -13.53 -28.17 29.05
C PRO A 295 -14.04 -26.92 29.79
N SER A 296 -14.56 -25.92 29.07
CA SER A 296 -15.06 -24.68 29.66
C SER A 296 -16.28 -24.16 28.91
N ASN A 297 -17.31 -23.75 29.65
CA ASN A 297 -18.48 -23.04 29.14
C ASN A 297 -18.44 -21.54 29.46
N SER A 298 -17.26 -21.01 29.80
CA SER A 298 -17.00 -19.60 30.14
C SER A 298 -15.82 -19.05 29.37
N PRO A 299 -15.77 -17.72 29.12
CA PRO A 299 -14.65 -17.12 28.44
C PRO A 299 -13.33 -17.31 29.19
N VAL A 300 -12.24 -17.35 28.43
CA VAL A 300 -10.88 -17.50 28.95
C VAL A 300 -10.05 -16.33 28.47
N TYR A 301 -9.24 -15.76 29.37
CA TYR A 301 -8.42 -14.61 29.10
C TYR A 301 -6.98 -14.84 29.55
N GLY A 302 -6.02 -14.61 28.65
CA GLY A 302 -4.61 -14.47 29.00
C GLY A 302 -4.38 -13.20 29.81
N ILE A 303 -4.51 -12.04 29.16
CA ILE A 303 -4.49 -10.71 29.77
C ILE A 303 -5.85 -10.04 29.57
N TYR A 304 -6.48 -9.60 30.65
CA TYR A 304 -7.78 -8.92 30.62
C TYR A 304 -7.71 -7.60 31.40
N LEU A 305 -7.53 -6.51 30.66
CA LEU A 305 -7.68 -5.16 31.18
C LEU A 305 -9.05 -4.65 30.78
N THR A 306 -9.96 -4.48 31.73
CA THR A 306 -11.36 -4.18 31.43
C THR A 306 -11.90 -3.06 32.28
N VAL A 307 -12.77 -2.23 31.72
CA VAL A 307 -13.49 -1.16 32.41
C VAL A 307 -12.56 -0.18 33.14
N GLY A 308 -12.47 1.04 32.64
CA GLY A 308 -11.73 2.15 33.24
C GLY A 308 -11.96 3.37 32.38
N THR A 309 -12.88 4.24 32.78
CA THR A 309 -13.27 5.38 31.97
C THR A 309 -12.12 6.39 31.90
N ASN A 310 -11.79 6.85 30.69
CA ASN A 310 -10.68 7.77 30.43
C ASN A 310 -9.33 7.32 31.00
N SER A 311 -9.11 6.01 31.14
CA SER A 311 -7.89 5.43 31.72
C SER A 311 -6.86 5.03 30.66
N SER A 312 -5.58 5.14 30.99
CA SER A 312 -4.45 4.74 30.14
C SER A 312 -3.89 3.38 30.54
N ALA A 313 -3.34 2.64 29.57
CA ALA A 313 -2.70 1.36 29.82
C ALA A 313 -1.62 1.01 28.79
N THR A 314 -0.67 0.16 29.19
CA THR A 314 0.35 -0.39 28.30
C THR A 314 0.44 -1.91 28.49
N ILE A 315 0.35 -2.66 27.38
CA ILE A 315 0.57 -4.10 27.32
C ILE A 315 1.74 -4.33 26.37
N ASP A 316 2.94 -4.56 26.91
CA ASP A 316 4.18 -4.55 26.12
C ASP A 316 5.03 -5.81 26.27
N ASN A 317 5.51 -6.37 25.17
CA ASN A 317 6.49 -7.46 25.17
C ASN A 317 6.09 -8.70 26.01
N ASN A 318 4.81 -9.05 26.04
CA ASN A 318 4.34 -10.26 26.71
C ASN A 318 4.36 -11.46 25.74
N ASP A 319 4.63 -12.65 26.27
CA ASP A 319 4.63 -13.93 25.57
C ASP A 319 3.42 -14.76 26.04
N ILE A 320 2.49 -15.09 25.13
CA ILE A 320 1.21 -15.74 25.44
C ILE A 320 1.05 -17.01 24.59
N SER A 321 0.81 -18.14 25.26
CA SER A 321 0.58 -19.46 24.63
C SER A 321 -0.48 -20.27 25.37
N ASP A 322 -1.75 -19.98 25.07
CA ASP A 322 -2.91 -20.55 25.76
C ASP A 322 -3.36 -21.89 25.13
N THR A 323 -3.66 -22.89 25.96
CA THR A 323 -4.13 -24.20 25.48
C THR A 323 -5.46 -24.58 26.12
N LEU A 324 -6.49 -24.75 25.31
CA LEU A 324 -7.86 -25.01 25.74
C LEU A 324 -8.33 -26.42 25.32
N GLY A 325 -9.04 -27.11 26.22
CA GLY A 325 -9.52 -28.48 26.05
C GLY A 325 -10.70 -28.68 25.07
N THR A 326 -11.29 -29.88 25.12
CA THR A 326 -12.08 -30.49 24.03
C THR A 326 -13.53 -30.01 23.83
N THR A 327 -14.04 -29.09 24.66
CA THR A 327 -15.37 -28.48 24.45
C THR A 327 -15.39 -27.03 24.95
N PHE A 328 -15.73 -26.09 24.05
CA PHE A 328 -15.87 -24.68 24.38
C PHE A 328 -16.87 -23.96 23.47
N THR A 329 -17.79 -23.25 24.12
CA THR A 329 -18.94 -22.59 23.46
C THR A 329 -18.86 -21.07 23.44
N LEU A 330 -17.98 -20.45 24.24
CA LEU A 330 -17.87 -18.99 24.40
C LEU A 330 -16.57 -18.43 23.80
N ASN A 331 -16.23 -17.18 24.09
CA ASN A 331 -15.10 -16.49 23.46
C ASN A 331 -13.77 -16.74 24.19
N HIS A 332 -12.66 -16.78 23.46
CA HIS A 332 -11.30 -16.78 24.01
C HIS A 332 -10.58 -15.48 23.62
N TYR A 333 -9.78 -14.97 24.56
CA TYR A 333 -9.00 -13.76 24.38
C TYR A 333 -7.57 -13.98 24.88
N ALA A 334 -6.56 -13.94 24.00
CA ALA A 334 -5.17 -13.92 24.49
C ALA A 334 -4.88 -12.56 25.16
N ILE A 335 -5.26 -11.46 24.50
CA ILE A 335 -5.27 -10.10 25.06
C ILE A 335 -6.65 -9.48 24.87
N TYR A 336 -7.25 -9.02 25.96
CA TYR A 336 -8.43 -8.17 25.96
C TYR A 336 -8.07 -6.81 26.57
N ALA A 337 -8.12 -5.77 25.74
CA ALA A 337 -7.91 -4.38 26.09
C ALA A 337 -9.24 -3.60 26.00
N GLY A 338 -9.99 -3.59 27.09
CA GLY A 338 -11.20 -2.79 27.29
C GLY A 338 -11.03 -1.70 28.34
N ILE A 339 -9.82 -1.30 28.66
CA ILE A 339 -9.58 -0.11 29.47
C ILE A 339 -9.64 1.14 28.59
N GLY A 340 -10.04 2.28 29.14
CA GLY A 340 -10.04 3.56 28.42
C GLY A 340 -11.36 3.96 27.77
N GLU A 341 -12.50 3.49 28.28
CA GLU A 341 -13.84 3.86 27.79
C GLU A 341 -14.07 5.38 27.80
N ASN A 342 -14.81 5.88 26.80
CA ASN A 342 -15.16 7.30 26.61
C ASN A 342 -13.95 8.23 26.71
N GLY A 343 -12.85 7.83 26.06
CA GLY A 343 -11.59 8.53 26.11
C GLY A 343 -11.66 9.98 25.62
N THR A 344 -11.04 10.89 26.38
CA THR A 344 -10.89 12.31 26.01
C THR A 344 -9.44 12.72 25.81
N ASN A 345 -8.50 12.03 26.48
CA ASN A 345 -7.06 12.30 26.40
C ASN A 345 -6.17 11.09 26.75
N ASN A 346 -6.76 9.91 26.93
CA ASN A 346 -6.07 8.70 27.37
C ASN A 346 -5.39 7.95 26.22
N THR A 347 -4.41 7.10 26.58
CA THR A 347 -3.67 6.29 25.60
C THR A 347 -3.62 4.83 26.02
N VAL A 348 -3.93 3.93 25.09
CA VAL A 348 -3.79 2.48 25.26
C VAL A 348 -2.77 1.95 24.26
N ASN A 349 -1.66 1.40 24.77
CA ASN A 349 -0.59 0.81 23.96
C ASN A 349 -0.62 -0.72 24.07
N ILE A 350 -0.58 -1.40 22.93
CA ILE A 350 -0.45 -2.86 22.84
C ILE A 350 0.71 -3.14 21.90
N THR A 351 1.90 -3.37 22.47
CA THR A 351 3.15 -3.33 21.69
C THR A 351 4.02 -4.57 21.89
N ASN A 352 4.68 -5.02 20.82
CA ASN A 352 5.71 -6.07 20.88
C ASN A 352 5.29 -7.41 21.50
N ASN A 353 3.99 -7.68 21.67
CA ASN A 353 3.53 -8.92 22.28
C ASN A 353 3.66 -10.07 21.29
N THR A 354 4.01 -11.26 21.77
CA THR A 354 4.05 -12.50 20.99
C THR A 354 2.93 -13.42 21.45
N ILE A 355 2.03 -13.79 20.55
CA ILE A 355 0.93 -14.72 20.79
C ILE A 355 1.12 -15.92 19.87
N HIS A 356 1.40 -17.09 20.45
CA HIS A 356 1.77 -18.25 19.65
C HIS A 356 1.37 -19.58 20.25
N ASP A 357 1.31 -20.60 19.38
CA ASP A 357 0.98 -21.98 19.76
C ASP A 357 -0.33 -22.10 20.55
N CYS A 358 -1.23 -21.10 20.44
CA CYS A 358 -2.51 -21.16 21.10
C CYS A 358 -3.36 -22.21 20.41
N ARG A 359 -3.95 -23.12 21.21
CA ARG A 359 -4.66 -24.28 20.70
C ARG A 359 -6.06 -24.38 21.26
N TYR A 360 -7.03 -24.45 20.35
CA TYR A 360 -8.46 -24.44 20.65
C TYR A 360 -9.18 -25.59 19.97
N ASP A 361 -8.83 -26.81 20.37
CA ASP A 361 -9.23 -28.06 19.70
C ASP A 361 -10.73 -28.37 19.79
N GLY A 362 -11.38 -27.93 20.85
CA GLY A 362 -12.76 -28.26 21.23
C GLY A 362 -13.84 -27.26 20.79
N ALA A 363 -13.47 -26.33 19.93
CA ALA A 363 -14.30 -25.20 19.53
C ALA A 363 -15.64 -25.64 18.92
N SER A 364 -16.76 -25.16 19.47
CA SER A 364 -18.09 -25.41 18.91
C SER A 364 -18.91 -24.15 18.63
N GLY A 365 -18.45 -22.96 19.04
CA GLY A 365 -19.29 -21.76 18.99
C GLY A 365 -18.57 -20.42 19.09
N GLY A 366 -17.95 -20.08 20.20
CA GLY A 366 -17.51 -18.70 20.42
C GLY A 366 -16.20 -18.33 19.73
N ALA A 367 -15.97 -17.01 19.66
CA ALA A 367 -14.93 -16.40 18.86
C ALA A 367 -13.56 -16.40 19.54
N ASN A 368 -12.50 -16.49 18.74
CA ASN A 368 -11.12 -16.45 19.16
C ASN A 368 -10.53 -15.10 18.78
N TYR A 369 -10.07 -14.38 19.78
CA TYR A 369 -9.42 -13.09 19.61
C TYR A 369 -8.00 -13.18 20.16
N TYR A 370 -7.00 -13.01 19.32
CA TYR A 370 -5.63 -12.93 19.83
C TYR A 370 -5.40 -11.56 20.46
N ILE A 371 -5.78 -10.47 19.78
CA ILE A 371 -5.85 -9.13 20.37
C ILE A 371 -7.25 -8.55 20.17
N TYR A 372 -7.93 -8.23 21.26
CA TYR A 372 -9.26 -7.62 21.28
C TYR A 372 -9.22 -6.22 21.89
N ILE A 373 -9.59 -5.21 21.12
CA ILE A 373 -9.78 -3.83 21.58
C ILE A 373 -11.28 -3.56 21.70
N ALA A 374 -11.79 -3.54 22.94
CA ALA A 374 -13.22 -3.51 23.20
C ALA A 374 -13.83 -2.12 23.02
N ASN A 375 -13.14 -1.14 23.59
CA ASN A 375 -13.68 0.17 23.92
C ASN A 375 -13.05 1.28 23.06
N ASN A 376 -13.41 2.52 23.36
CA ASN A 376 -13.05 3.71 22.60
C ASN A 376 -12.06 4.65 23.33
N PRO A 377 -10.80 4.22 23.62
CA PRO A 377 -9.75 5.14 24.06
C PRO A 377 -9.51 6.26 23.04
N TYR A 378 -9.00 7.39 23.52
CA TYR A 378 -8.70 8.54 22.67
C TYR A 378 -7.54 8.25 21.70
N ASN A 379 -6.45 7.66 22.21
CA ASN A 379 -5.35 7.15 21.41
C ASN A 379 -5.17 5.65 21.62
N VAL A 380 -5.00 4.90 20.54
CA VAL A 380 -4.70 3.46 20.60
C VAL A 380 -3.58 3.13 19.63
N ASN A 381 -2.53 2.48 20.15
CA ASN A 381 -1.39 2.03 19.35
C ASN A 381 -1.26 0.52 19.47
N VAL A 382 -1.42 -0.19 18.35
CA VAL A 382 -1.20 -1.64 18.25
C VAL A 382 -0.02 -1.88 17.32
N THR A 383 1.19 -2.01 17.88
CA THR A 383 2.41 -2.01 17.07
C THR A 383 3.41 -3.11 17.39
N GLY A 384 4.06 -3.68 16.37
CA GLY A 384 5.14 -4.65 16.56
C GLY A 384 4.71 -6.02 17.13
N ASN A 385 3.40 -6.30 17.24
CA ASN A 385 2.94 -7.57 17.80
C ASN A 385 3.12 -8.70 16.79
N THR A 386 3.44 -9.89 17.29
CA THR A 386 3.57 -11.12 16.50
C THR A 386 2.53 -12.15 16.92
N ILE A 387 1.64 -12.54 16.02
CA ILE A 387 0.61 -13.55 16.24
C ILE A 387 0.89 -14.71 15.28
N ARG A 388 1.29 -15.89 15.78
CA ARG A 388 1.74 -16.98 14.91
C ARG A 388 1.38 -18.38 15.38
N ASP A 389 1.23 -19.30 14.44
CA ASP A 389 1.16 -20.75 14.73
C ASP A 389 0.01 -21.10 15.68
N ASN A 390 -1.16 -20.50 15.47
CA ASN A 390 -2.33 -20.70 16.34
C ASN A 390 -3.41 -21.53 15.62
N TYR A 391 -4.10 -22.37 16.38
CA TYR A 391 -4.96 -23.44 15.85
C TYR A 391 -6.35 -23.40 16.48
N VAL A 392 -7.37 -23.34 15.62
CA VAL A 392 -8.79 -23.47 15.97
C VAL A 392 -9.33 -24.77 15.40
N GLY A 393 -9.83 -25.63 16.27
CA GLY A 393 -10.38 -26.94 15.92
C GLY A 393 -9.32 -28.02 15.67
N ASN A 394 -9.75 -29.27 15.76
CA ASN A 394 -8.90 -30.46 15.67
C ASN A 394 -9.26 -31.38 14.49
N GLY A 395 -10.04 -30.89 13.53
CA GLY A 395 -10.53 -31.67 12.38
C GLY A 395 -11.78 -32.51 12.65
N THR A 396 -12.16 -32.68 13.92
CA THR A 396 -13.45 -33.29 14.31
C THR A 396 -14.45 -32.27 14.87
N SER A 397 -13.96 -31.12 15.35
CA SER A 397 -14.76 -30.01 15.88
C SER A 397 -15.72 -29.40 14.85
N THR A 398 -16.84 -28.83 15.32
CA THR A 398 -17.83 -28.08 14.53
C THR A 398 -17.73 -26.57 14.81
N ALA A 399 -16.52 -26.02 14.83
CA ALA A 399 -16.27 -24.66 15.29
C ALA A 399 -16.98 -23.61 14.39
N THR A 400 -17.91 -22.84 14.96
CA THR A 400 -18.62 -21.79 14.21
C THR A 400 -18.22 -20.38 14.60
N GLY A 401 -17.32 -20.22 15.58
CA GLY A 401 -16.88 -18.93 16.07
C GLY A 401 -15.84 -18.28 15.20
N ASN A 402 -15.78 -16.95 15.24
CA ASN A 402 -14.81 -16.16 14.49
C ASN A 402 -13.38 -16.44 14.95
N MET A 403 -12.40 -16.16 14.11
CA MET A 403 -10.98 -16.15 14.42
C MET A 403 -10.41 -14.83 13.94
N TYR A 404 -9.87 -14.05 14.87
CA TYR A 404 -9.31 -12.74 14.61
C TYR A 404 -7.92 -12.61 15.18
N GLY A 405 -6.95 -12.23 14.34
CA GLY A 405 -5.61 -11.77 14.77
C GLY A 405 -5.74 -10.55 15.66
N ILE A 406 -6.07 -9.42 15.06
CA ILE A 406 -6.34 -8.16 15.75
C ILE A 406 -7.77 -7.76 15.46
N TYR A 407 -8.56 -7.51 16.50
CA TYR A 407 -9.93 -7.05 16.37
C TYR A 407 -10.22 -5.83 17.22
N ARG A 408 -10.86 -4.82 16.62
CA ARG A 408 -11.42 -3.67 17.33
C ARG A 408 -12.94 -3.70 17.21
N SER A 409 -13.68 -3.57 18.32
CA SER A 409 -15.16 -3.55 18.31
C SER A 409 -15.80 -2.16 18.30
N SER A 410 -15.11 -1.13 18.79
CA SER A 410 -15.69 0.22 18.88
C SER A 410 -14.63 1.30 18.68
N ALA A 411 -15.06 2.48 18.22
CA ALA A 411 -14.17 3.58 17.93
C ALA A 411 -14.51 4.87 18.67
N ASN A 412 -13.51 5.72 18.84
CA ASN A 412 -13.63 7.04 19.44
C ASN A 412 -13.75 8.07 18.33
N THR A 413 -14.86 8.81 18.28
CA THR A 413 -15.10 9.79 17.21
C THR A 413 -14.76 11.22 17.63
N ASN A 414 -14.12 11.41 18.79
CA ASN A 414 -13.69 12.73 19.25
C ASN A 414 -12.63 13.29 18.29
N PHE A 415 -12.72 14.58 17.99
CA PHE A 415 -11.74 15.27 17.15
C PHE A 415 -10.32 15.06 17.70
N GLY A 416 -9.39 14.67 16.82
CA GLY A 416 -7.99 14.40 17.16
C GLY A 416 -7.70 13.01 17.75
N SER A 417 -8.71 12.19 18.03
CA SER A 417 -8.50 10.79 18.42
C SER A 417 -7.76 10.01 17.34
N SER A 418 -6.95 9.03 17.74
CA SER A 418 -6.10 8.25 16.84
C SER A 418 -6.18 6.75 17.10
N PHE A 419 -6.09 5.98 16.03
CA PHE A 419 -5.92 4.53 16.10
C PHE A 419 -4.93 4.06 15.03
N THR A 420 -3.84 3.46 15.50
CA THR A 420 -2.75 2.98 14.65
C THR A 420 -2.57 1.48 14.84
N VAL A 421 -2.62 0.73 13.75
CA VAL A 421 -2.21 -0.69 13.69
C VAL A 421 -1.04 -0.79 12.75
N ALA A 422 0.17 -0.88 13.29
CA ALA A 422 1.37 -0.81 12.46
C ALA A 422 2.45 -1.84 12.79
N SER A 423 3.17 -2.31 11.77
CA SER A 423 4.31 -3.22 11.96
C SER A 423 3.98 -4.53 12.69
N ASN A 424 2.73 -5.01 12.62
CA ASN A 424 2.35 -6.30 13.22
C ASN A 424 2.56 -7.45 12.23
N THR A 425 2.89 -8.63 12.75
CA THR A 425 2.99 -9.87 11.97
C THR A 425 1.93 -10.86 12.43
N ILE A 426 1.01 -11.22 11.55
CA ILE A 426 0.02 -12.28 11.75
C ILE A 426 0.31 -13.40 10.76
N LYS A 427 0.66 -14.60 11.25
CA LYS A 427 1.01 -15.72 10.36
C LYS A 427 0.51 -17.08 10.84
N ASN A 428 0.37 -18.04 9.94
CA ASN A 428 0.10 -19.45 10.27
C ASN A 428 -1.12 -19.64 11.18
N LEU A 429 -2.22 -18.94 10.88
CA LEU A 429 -3.48 -19.12 11.60
C LEU A 429 -4.28 -20.23 10.90
N ARG A 430 -4.65 -21.27 11.65
CA ARG A 430 -5.29 -22.45 11.07
C ARG A 430 -6.62 -22.77 11.72
N ARG A 431 -7.68 -22.80 10.92
CA ARG A 431 -8.96 -23.42 11.26
C ARG A 431 -9.07 -24.80 10.64
N ASN A 432 -9.33 -25.82 11.47
CA ASN A 432 -9.46 -27.20 11.05
C ASN A 432 -10.71 -27.85 11.67
N GLN A 433 -11.75 -28.08 10.85
CA GLN A 433 -13.06 -28.53 11.32
C GLN A 433 -13.76 -29.52 10.37
N SER A 434 -14.66 -30.32 10.92
CA SER A 434 -15.33 -31.44 10.21
C SER A 434 -16.55 -31.02 9.39
N ALA A 435 -17.11 -29.82 9.63
CA ALA A 435 -18.30 -29.31 8.95
C ALA A 435 -18.17 -27.81 8.65
N PRO A 436 -18.88 -27.28 7.62
CA PRO A 436 -18.91 -25.84 7.34
C PRO A 436 -19.40 -25.05 8.56
N GLY A 437 -18.56 -24.15 9.06
CA GLY A 437 -18.90 -23.25 10.16
C GLY A 437 -19.14 -21.82 9.69
N SER A 438 -19.99 -21.07 10.39
CA SER A 438 -20.36 -19.69 10.07
C SER A 438 -19.38 -18.62 10.58
N GLY A 439 -18.22 -19.01 11.09
CA GLY A 439 -17.23 -18.08 11.68
C GLY A 439 -16.43 -17.35 10.61
N LEU A 440 -16.14 -16.07 10.86
CA LEU A 440 -15.24 -15.24 10.06
C LEU A 440 -13.77 -15.54 10.39
N ASP A 441 -12.90 -15.46 9.40
CA ASP A 441 -11.46 -15.68 9.53
C ASP A 441 -10.69 -14.46 9.05
N TYR A 442 -10.42 -13.49 9.95
CA TYR A 442 -9.71 -12.25 9.61
C TYR A 442 -8.36 -12.11 10.32
N GLY A 443 -7.32 -11.71 9.58
CA GLY A 443 -6.04 -11.36 10.18
C GLY A 443 -6.15 -10.10 11.04
N ILE A 444 -6.56 -8.99 10.42
CA ILE A 444 -6.83 -7.72 11.09
C ILE A 444 -8.26 -7.31 10.76
N TYR A 445 -9.05 -6.99 11.78
CA TYR A 445 -10.38 -6.45 11.59
C TYR A 445 -10.62 -5.24 12.49
N VAL A 446 -10.75 -4.09 11.87
CA VAL A 446 -11.08 -2.86 12.57
C VAL A 446 -12.51 -2.45 12.27
N LEU A 447 -13.34 -2.46 13.32
CA LEU A 447 -14.69 -1.95 13.29
C LEU A 447 -14.78 -0.56 13.93
N GLY A 448 -15.43 0.37 13.23
CA GLY A 448 -15.65 1.75 13.68
C GLY A 448 -14.45 2.65 13.36
N GLY A 449 -14.74 3.88 12.93
CA GLY A 449 -13.69 4.87 12.61
C GLY A 449 -13.32 5.71 13.81
N ALA A 450 -12.02 5.78 14.14
CA ALA A 450 -11.49 6.90 14.92
C ALA A 450 -11.40 8.15 14.02
N TYR A 451 -11.14 9.32 14.60
CA TYR A 451 -10.96 10.52 13.78
C TYR A 451 -9.73 10.43 12.85
N ASN A 452 -8.61 9.90 13.36
CA ASN A 452 -7.44 9.55 12.56
C ASN A 452 -7.20 8.04 12.62
N TYR A 453 -7.01 7.41 11.46
CA TYR A 453 -6.90 5.98 11.34
C TYR A 453 -5.78 5.56 10.39
N GLU A 454 -4.88 4.70 10.87
CA GLU A 454 -3.74 4.19 10.09
C GLU A 454 -3.59 2.67 10.27
N VAL A 455 -3.53 1.95 9.15
CA VAL A 455 -3.12 0.53 9.09
C VAL A 455 -1.93 0.42 8.16
N SER A 456 -0.73 0.30 8.71
CA SER A 456 0.49 0.38 7.92
C SER A 456 1.53 -0.67 8.24
N ASN A 457 2.33 -1.08 7.25
CA ASN A 457 3.49 -1.95 7.47
C ASN A 457 3.17 -3.31 8.15
N ASN A 458 1.93 -3.80 8.06
CA ASN A 458 1.57 -5.09 8.66
C ASN A 458 1.82 -6.23 7.66
N THR A 459 2.20 -7.39 8.19
CA THR A 459 2.28 -8.66 7.44
C THR A 459 1.16 -9.59 7.90
N VAL A 460 0.26 -9.98 6.99
CA VAL A 460 -0.78 -10.99 7.23
C VAL A 460 -0.59 -12.14 6.24
N ASP A 461 -0.13 -13.28 6.73
CA ASP A 461 0.33 -14.37 5.87
C ASP A 461 -0.19 -15.74 6.32
N SER A 462 -0.39 -16.68 5.40
CA SER A 462 -0.61 -18.09 5.74
C SER A 462 -1.82 -18.31 6.68
N ILE A 463 -2.96 -17.70 6.36
CA ILE A 463 -4.23 -18.02 7.03
C ILE A 463 -4.90 -19.16 6.26
N PHE A 464 -5.31 -20.20 6.98
CA PHE A 464 -5.85 -21.42 6.40
C PHE A 464 -7.18 -21.79 7.03
N SER A 465 -8.20 -22.02 6.20
CA SER A 465 -9.52 -22.47 6.62
C SER A 465 -9.98 -23.68 5.82
N THR A 466 -10.23 -24.81 6.51
CA THR A 466 -10.65 -26.07 5.83
C THR A 466 -12.05 -26.01 5.26
N THR A 467 -13.01 -25.46 5.99
CA THR A 467 -14.47 -25.66 5.81
C THR A 467 -15.24 -24.47 6.40
N SER A 468 -15.25 -23.29 5.78
CA SER A 468 -16.01 -22.11 6.28
C SER A 468 -17.13 -21.71 5.33
N SER A 469 -18.28 -21.26 5.85
CA SER A 469 -19.39 -20.72 5.03
C SER A 469 -19.41 -19.20 4.97
N SER A 470 -18.51 -18.53 5.70
CA SER A 470 -18.47 -17.08 5.86
C SER A 470 -17.20 -16.48 5.22
N ASP A 471 -17.08 -15.16 5.28
CA ASP A 471 -15.98 -14.43 4.67
C ASP A 471 -14.65 -14.70 5.37
N MET A 472 -13.58 -14.71 4.58
CA MET A 472 -12.19 -14.79 5.02
C MET A 472 -11.42 -13.61 4.43
N ALA A 473 -10.56 -12.98 5.23
CA ALA A 473 -9.81 -11.84 4.77
C ALA A 473 -8.47 -11.64 5.49
N GLY A 474 -7.51 -11.03 4.81
CA GLY A 474 -6.28 -10.59 5.47
C GLY A 474 -6.54 -9.39 6.38
N ILE A 475 -6.96 -8.28 5.79
CA ILE A 475 -7.25 -7.03 6.48
C ILE A 475 -8.67 -6.57 6.14
N VAL A 476 -9.45 -6.23 7.16
CA VAL A 476 -10.80 -5.66 7.01
C VAL A 476 -10.87 -4.37 7.82
N CYS A 477 -11.28 -3.28 7.18
CA CYS A 477 -11.46 -2.00 7.84
C CYS A 477 -12.86 -1.45 7.52
N SER A 478 -13.68 -1.23 8.54
CA SER A 478 -15.06 -0.77 8.40
C SER A 478 -15.30 0.53 9.17
N TYR A 479 -15.70 1.60 8.47
CA TYR A 479 -15.75 2.95 9.05
C TYR A 479 -17.17 3.48 9.21
N THR A 480 -17.39 4.34 10.21
CA THR A 480 -18.69 5.02 10.44
C THR A 480 -18.54 6.49 10.85
N SER A 481 -17.31 7.04 10.86
CA SER A 481 -17.01 8.37 11.39
C SER A 481 -16.25 9.24 10.36
N PRO A 482 -16.44 10.58 10.37
CA PRO A 482 -15.58 11.51 9.63
C PRO A 482 -14.12 11.43 10.13
N GLY A 483 -13.16 11.38 9.22
CA GLY A 483 -11.76 11.15 9.53
C GLY A 483 -10.87 10.75 8.35
N LEU A 484 -9.56 10.97 8.49
CA LEU A 484 -8.52 10.53 7.55
C LEU A 484 -8.23 9.04 7.76
N THR A 485 -8.17 8.30 6.67
CA THR A 485 -7.98 6.84 6.66
C THR A 485 -6.88 6.46 5.68
N ASP A 486 -5.77 5.94 6.21
CA ASP A 486 -4.64 5.48 5.43
C ASP A 486 -4.39 3.99 5.64
N ILE A 487 -4.38 3.20 4.56
CA ILE A 487 -4.00 1.78 4.56
C ILE A 487 -2.86 1.58 3.58
N HIS A 488 -1.65 1.38 4.08
CA HIS A 488 -0.48 1.37 3.20
C HIS A 488 0.67 0.49 3.65
N ASP A 489 1.53 0.13 2.70
CA ASP A 489 2.73 -0.67 2.94
C ASP A 489 2.44 -2.02 3.64
N ASN A 490 1.20 -2.53 3.55
CA ASN A 490 0.85 -3.84 4.11
C ASN A 490 1.13 -4.96 3.10
N THR A 491 1.57 -6.10 3.62
CA THR A 491 1.77 -7.33 2.85
C THR A 491 0.74 -8.37 3.30
N VAL A 492 -0.13 -8.81 2.39
CA VAL A 492 -1.17 -9.79 2.65
C VAL A 492 -1.06 -10.94 1.67
N GLY A 493 -0.91 -12.18 2.14
CA GLY A 493 -0.89 -13.29 1.20
C GLY A 493 -0.99 -14.68 1.78
N ASN A 494 -0.91 -15.67 0.89
CA ASN A 494 -1.01 -17.09 1.23
C ASN A 494 -2.31 -17.39 2.02
N LEU A 495 -3.44 -16.88 1.53
CA LEU A 495 -4.75 -17.08 2.16
C LEU A 495 -5.48 -18.24 1.47
N TYR A 496 -5.78 -19.30 2.21
CA TYR A 496 -6.33 -20.54 1.67
C TYR A 496 -7.72 -20.85 2.25
N LYS A 497 -8.74 -20.79 1.39
CA LYS A 497 -10.12 -21.19 1.70
C LYS A 497 -10.49 -22.45 0.91
N LEU A 498 -10.36 -23.62 1.52
CA LEU A 498 -10.35 -24.89 0.80
C LEU A 498 -11.73 -25.47 0.47
N THR A 499 -12.68 -25.44 1.40
CA THR A 499 -14.05 -25.87 1.09
C THR A 499 -15.02 -24.87 1.68
N SER A 500 -15.95 -24.38 0.88
CA SER A 500 -17.01 -23.49 1.36
C SER A 500 -18.32 -23.78 0.68
N THR A 501 -19.40 -23.57 1.42
CA THR A 501 -20.76 -23.48 0.89
C THR A 501 -21.13 -22.02 0.55
N GLY A 502 -20.27 -21.04 0.84
CA GLY A 502 -20.51 -19.60 0.69
C GLY A 502 -19.38 -18.70 1.23
N GLY A 503 -19.58 -17.38 1.21
CA GLY A 503 -18.64 -16.36 1.69
C GLY A 503 -17.46 -16.08 0.76
N SER A 504 -16.96 -14.85 0.75
CA SER A 504 -15.87 -14.39 -0.10
C SER A 504 -14.49 -14.59 0.55
N LEU A 505 -13.44 -14.58 -0.28
CA LEU A 505 -12.04 -14.51 0.14
C LEU A 505 -11.49 -13.15 -0.32
N MET A 506 -10.98 -12.35 0.62
CA MET A 506 -10.48 -11.00 0.34
C MET A 506 -9.04 -10.82 0.83
N GLY A 507 -8.18 -10.15 0.08
CA GLY A 507 -6.88 -9.73 0.63
C GLY A 507 -7.08 -8.59 1.63
N ILE A 508 -7.43 -7.42 1.09
CA ILE A 508 -7.75 -6.23 1.86
C ILE A 508 -9.18 -5.79 1.52
N SER A 509 -10.00 -5.54 2.53
CA SER A 509 -11.38 -5.10 2.41
C SER A 509 -11.62 -3.81 3.17
N THR A 510 -12.26 -2.85 2.52
CA THR A 510 -12.61 -1.54 3.11
C THR A 510 -14.09 -1.23 2.92
N LEU A 511 -14.77 -0.76 3.98
CA LEU A 511 -16.12 -0.21 3.90
C LEU A 511 -16.08 1.30 4.18
N ILE A 512 -16.32 2.10 3.13
CA ILE A 512 -16.34 3.56 3.14
C ILE A 512 -17.75 4.04 3.52
N ASN A 513 -17.86 4.67 4.69
CA ASN A 513 -19.03 5.45 5.09
C ASN A 513 -18.64 6.87 5.60
N ASN A 514 -17.44 7.37 5.26
CA ASN A 514 -16.93 8.66 5.75
C ASN A 514 -17.21 9.82 4.78
N THR A 515 -17.05 11.06 5.26
CA THR A 515 -17.29 12.30 4.50
C THR A 515 -16.02 12.98 3.96
N ASP A 516 -14.83 12.46 4.27
CA ASP A 516 -13.55 13.18 4.13
C ASP A 516 -12.61 12.55 3.07
N SER A 517 -11.64 11.72 3.46
CA SER A 517 -10.68 11.12 2.53
C SER A 517 -10.17 9.74 2.98
N MET A 518 -9.99 8.84 2.01
CA MET A 518 -9.36 7.53 2.17
C MET A 518 -8.24 7.35 1.14
N ALA A 519 -7.10 6.84 1.57
CA ALA A 519 -6.03 6.38 0.69
C ALA A 519 -5.65 4.93 0.99
N VAL A 520 -5.57 4.11 -0.05
CA VAL A 520 -5.03 2.76 0.01
C VAL A 520 -3.91 2.60 -0.99
N TYR A 521 -2.67 2.45 -0.50
CA TYR A 521 -1.52 2.51 -1.38
C TYR A 521 -0.31 1.69 -0.95
N ASN A 522 0.55 1.35 -1.91
CA ASN A 522 1.76 0.55 -1.66
C ASN A 522 1.51 -0.80 -0.96
N ASN A 523 0.29 -1.33 -0.99
CA ASN A 523 0.00 -2.64 -0.42
C ASN A 523 0.32 -3.73 -1.44
N THR A 524 0.77 -4.88 -0.95
CA THR A 524 0.97 -6.09 -1.76
C THR A 524 0.00 -7.17 -1.32
N VAL A 525 -0.82 -7.67 -2.25
CA VAL A 525 -1.75 -8.79 -2.03
C VAL A 525 -1.40 -9.94 -2.97
N PHE A 526 -1.16 -11.14 -2.43
CA PHE A 526 -0.74 -12.27 -3.27
C PHE A 526 -1.21 -13.66 -2.79
N ASN A 527 -1.21 -14.64 -3.69
CA ASN A 527 -1.49 -16.06 -3.41
C ASN A 527 -2.79 -16.28 -2.61
N LEU A 528 -3.90 -15.81 -3.17
CA LEU A 528 -5.24 -16.05 -2.62
C LEU A 528 -5.86 -17.26 -3.32
N TYR A 529 -6.20 -18.30 -2.57
CA TYR A 529 -6.71 -19.56 -3.14
C TYR A 529 -8.07 -19.94 -2.57
N HIS A 530 -9.08 -20.05 -3.45
CA HIS A 530 -10.46 -20.39 -3.09
C HIS A 530 -10.96 -21.61 -3.87
N HIS A 531 -11.01 -22.78 -3.21
CA HIS A 531 -11.14 -24.08 -3.91
C HIS A 531 -12.60 -24.56 -4.13
N ALA A 532 -13.57 -24.10 -3.33
CA ALA A 532 -14.99 -24.38 -3.56
C ALA A 532 -15.87 -23.35 -2.82
N GLY A 533 -16.96 -22.87 -3.43
CA GLY A 533 -17.86 -21.84 -2.85
C GLY A 533 -18.67 -21.03 -3.86
N SER A 534 -19.70 -20.33 -3.39
CA SER A 534 -20.48 -19.35 -4.18
C SER A 534 -20.02 -17.89 -4.01
N GLY A 535 -19.10 -17.62 -3.09
CA GLY A 535 -18.56 -16.27 -2.86
C GLY A 535 -17.58 -15.82 -3.95
N SER A 536 -17.00 -14.63 -3.78
CA SER A 536 -16.00 -14.07 -4.70
C SER A 536 -14.58 -14.19 -4.13
N THR A 537 -13.57 -14.15 -4.98
CA THR A 537 -12.17 -14.00 -4.55
C THR A 537 -11.63 -12.67 -5.06
N ILE A 538 -11.20 -11.80 -4.16
CA ILE A 538 -10.90 -10.40 -4.48
C ILE A 538 -9.59 -9.99 -3.80
N GLY A 539 -8.63 -9.47 -4.54
CA GLY A 539 -7.39 -8.96 -3.94
C GLY A 539 -7.66 -7.76 -3.04
N TYR A 540 -8.26 -6.73 -3.62
CA TYR A 540 -8.70 -5.54 -2.91
C TYR A 540 -10.19 -5.26 -3.14
N TYR A 541 -10.95 -5.22 -2.06
CA TYR A 541 -12.38 -4.95 -2.04
C TYR A 541 -12.67 -3.60 -1.39
N THR A 542 -13.45 -2.76 -2.06
CA THR A 542 -14.06 -1.58 -1.45
C THR A 542 -15.56 -1.59 -1.62
N SER A 543 -16.29 -1.30 -0.56
CA SER A 543 -17.70 -0.92 -0.65
C SER A 543 -17.91 0.48 -0.13
N SER A 544 -18.69 1.31 -0.81
CA SER A 544 -19.11 2.62 -0.29
C SER A 544 -20.63 2.69 -0.09
N GLN A 545 -21.07 3.17 1.09
CA GLN A 545 -22.44 3.67 1.28
C GLN A 545 -22.44 5.19 1.28
N ALA A 546 -23.34 5.83 0.52
CA ALA A 546 -23.69 7.26 0.53
C ALA A 546 -22.64 8.24 1.11
N ALA A 547 -21.41 8.16 0.61
CA ALA A 547 -20.26 8.88 1.13
C ALA A 547 -19.98 10.14 0.30
N THR A 548 -19.56 11.22 0.97
CA THR A 548 -18.97 12.42 0.35
C THR A 548 -17.45 12.33 0.52
N GLY A 549 -16.60 12.81 -0.40
CA GLY A 549 -15.13 12.82 -0.20
C GLY A 549 -14.28 12.20 -1.31
N PHE A 550 -12.99 11.94 -1.03
CA PHE A 550 -12.00 11.37 -1.99
C PHE A 550 -11.50 9.97 -1.59
N GLY A 551 -11.59 8.99 -2.50
CA GLY A 551 -11.05 7.64 -2.30
C GLY A 551 -9.96 7.29 -3.32
N ASN A 552 -8.69 7.25 -2.91
CA ASN A 552 -7.57 6.93 -3.82
C ASN A 552 -7.03 5.52 -3.55
N ILE A 553 -6.90 4.72 -4.60
CA ILE A 553 -6.33 3.36 -4.55
C ILE A 553 -5.16 3.32 -5.54
N TYR A 554 -3.93 3.34 -5.04
CA TYR A 554 -2.79 3.55 -5.92
C TYR A 554 -1.50 2.83 -5.54
N ASN A 555 -0.64 2.56 -6.52
CA ASN A 555 0.64 1.87 -6.30
C ASN A 555 0.52 0.51 -5.57
N ASN A 556 -0.65 -0.12 -5.59
CA ASN A 556 -0.82 -1.45 -5.00
C ASN A 556 -0.41 -2.53 -6.01
N VAL A 557 0.11 -3.64 -5.50
CA VAL A 557 0.44 -4.82 -6.28
C VAL A 557 -0.49 -5.95 -5.88
N VAL A 558 -1.23 -6.51 -6.84
CA VAL A 558 -2.17 -7.61 -6.60
C VAL A 558 -1.85 -8.74 -7.57
N HIS A 559 -1.51 -9.92 -7.07
CA HIS A 559 -1.18 -11.03 -7.96
C HIS A 559 -1.48 -12.43 -7.43
N ASP A 560 -1.40 -13.43 -8.30
CA ASP A 560 -1.58 -14.85 -7.99
C ASP A 560 -2.88 -15.12 -7.23
N ILE A 561 -4.00 -14.65 -7.79
CA ILE A 561 -5.34 -14.91 -7.24
C ILE A 561 -5.95 -16.05 -8.04
N HIS A 562 -6.31 -17.12 -7.35
CA HIS A 562 -6.85 -18.31 -7.99
C HIS A 562 -8.13 -18.80 -7.30
N ALA A 563 -9.14 -19.07 -8.12
CA ALA A 563 -10.38 -19.66 -7.65
C ALA A 563 -10.88 -20.75 -8.60
N THR A 564 -11.48 -21.81 -8.05
CA THR A 564 -11.88 -22.99 -8.85
C THR A 564 -13.39 -23.24 -8.90
N SER A 565 -14.22 -22.53 -8.11
CA SER A 565 -15.69 -22.66 -8.20
C SER A 565 -16.50 -21.39 -7.89
N VAL A 566 -15.87 -20.22 -7.80
CA VAL A 566 -16.47 -18.96 -7.31
C VAL A 566 -17.34 -18.24 -8.33
N TYR A 567 -18.12 -17.25 -7.91
CA TYR A 567 -18.88 -16.41 -8.84
C TYR A 567 -18.01 -15.36 -9.56
N LEU A 568 -17.03 -14.76 -8.87
CA LEU A 568 -16.12 -13.74 -9.42
C LEU A 568 -14.71 -13.92 -8.88
N CYS A 569 -13.70 -13.63 -9.71
CA CYS A 569 -12.29 -13.59 -9.33
C CYS A 569 -11.66 -12.28 -9.79
N MET A 570 -11.15 -11.44 -8.89
CA MET A 570 -10.86 -10.04 -9.20
C MET A 570 -9.59 -9.55 -8.53
N GLY A 571 -8.80 -8.74 -9.23
CA GLY A 571 -7.69 -8.01 -8.61
C GLY A 571 -8.19 -6.91 -7.69
N ILE A 572 -8.85 -5.91 -8.27
CA ILE A 572 -9.46 -4.78 -7.56
C ILE A 572 -10.96 -4.74 -7.88
N TYR A 573 -11.80 -4.66 -6.85
CA TYR A 573 -13.23 -4.44 -6.98
C TYR A 573 -13.68 -3.30 -6.06
N THR A 574 -14.45 -2.37 -6.63
CA THR A 574 -15.19 -1.41 -5.82
C THR A 574 -16.67 -1.47 -6.14
N SER A 575 -17.49 -1.62 -5.11
CA SER A 575 -18.94 -1.40 -5.17
C SER A 575 -19.29 0.02 -4.73
N SER A 576 -20.37 0.56 -5.29
CA SER A 576 -20.85 1.88 -4.91
C SER A 576 -22.37 1.95 -4.78
N ALA A 577 -22.86 2.42 -3.62
CA ALA A 577 -24.21 2.97 -3.48
C ALA A 577 -24.23 4.44 -3.93
N PRO A 578 -25.38 5.02 -4.34
CA PRO A 578 -25.49 6.44 -4.69
C PRO A 578 -24.84 7.34 -3.61
N GLY A 579 -23.95 8.25 -4.00
CA GLY A 579 -23.17 9.16 -3.17
C GLY A 579 -22.10 9.95 -3.96
N THR A 580 -21.71 11.14 -3.48
CA THR A 580 -20.87 12.13 -4.20
C THR A 580 -19.34 11.92 -4.11
N CYS A 581 -18.87 10.75 -3.68
CA CYS A 581 -17.43 10.48 -3.55
C CYS A 581 -16.72 10.33 -4.92
N ARG A 582 -15.60 11.05 -5.12
CA ARG A 582 -14.71 10.89 -6.27
C ARG A 582 -13.64 9.86 -5.95
N LYS A 583 -13.50 8.83 -6.79
CA LYS A 583 -12.48 7.78 -6.63
C LYS A 583 -11.41 7.86 -7.73
N SER A 584 -10.16 7.55 -7.38
CA SER A 584 -9.07 7.43 -8.36
C SER A 584 -8.28 6.15 -8.18
N PHE A 585 -7.93 5.51 -9.28
CA PHE A 585 -7.19 4.25 -9.32
C PHE A 585 -5.96 4.44 -10.18
N TYR A 586 -4.76 4.41 -9.59
CA TYR A 586 -3.57 4.66 -10.39
C TYR A 586 -2.29 3.98 -9.96
N GLY A 587 -1.36 3.72 -10.88
CA GLY A 587 -0.10 3.07 -10.56
C GLY A 587 -0.22 1.64 -10.05
N ASN A 588 -1.42 1.03 -10.07
CA ASN A 588 -1.61 -0.33 -9.57
C ASN A 588 -1.09 -1.35 -10.58
N ARG A 589 -0.49 -2.44 -10.08
CA ARG A 589 -0.05 -3.58 -10.89
C ARG A 589 -0.86 -4.82 -10.52
N ILE A 590 -1.69 -5.30 -11.45
CA ILE A 590 -2.58 -6.44 -11.23
C ILE A 590 -2.25 -7.54 -12.22
N TYR A 591 -1.91 -8.74 -11.73
CA TYR A 591 -1.57 -9.84 -12.62
C TYR A 591 -1.80 -11.26 -12.08
N ASN A 592 -1.76 -12.26 -12.95
CA ASN A 592 -1.97 -13.69 -12.59
C ASN A 592 -3.28 -13.91 -11.83
N ILE A 593 -4.39 -13.48 -12.41
CA ILE A 593 -5.73 -13.67 -11.84
C ILE A 593 -6.43 -14.77 -12.64
N THR A 594 -6.69 -15.90 -12.00
CA THR A 594 -7.24 -17.10 -12.66
C THR A 594 -8.54 -17.55 -12.02
N ASN A 595 -9.53 -17.83 -12.86
CA ASN A 595 -10.78 -18.44 -12.44
C ASN A 595 -11.09 -19.70 -13.25
N ASP A 596 -11.09 -20.86 -12.59
CA ASP A 596 -11.45 -22.15 -13.18
C ASP A 596 -12.95 -22.48 -12.96
N SER A 597 -13.75 -21.47 -12.62
CA SER A 597 -15.21 -21.56 -12.47
C SER A 597 -15.98 -20.99 -13.68
N THR A 598 -17.31 -20.95 -13.59
CA THR A 598 -18.18 -20.31 -14.60
C THR A 598 -18.26 -18.78 -14.45
N GLY A 599 -17.53 -18.22 -13.49
CA GLY A 599 -17.54 -16.81 -13.14
C GLY A 599 -16.57 -15.96 -13.97
N THR A 600 -16.69 -14.64 -13.88
CA THR A 600 -15.83 -13.70 -14.61
C THR A 600 -14.54 -13.42 -13.84
N SER A 601 -13.41 -13.41 -14.54
CA SER A 601 -12.12 -12.92 -14.05
C SER A 601 -11.93 -11.47 -14.44
N MET A 602 -11.51 -10.60 -13.52
CA MET A 602 -11.26 -9.19 -13.82
C MET A 602 -9.97 -8.66 -13.18
N GLY A 603 -9.23 -7.82 -13.91
CA GLY A 603 -8.14 -7.07 -13.31
C GLY A 603 -8.66 -5.99 -12.37
N ILE A 604 -9.35 -5.00 -12.93
CA ILE A 604 -9.98 -3.90 -12.18
C ILE A 604 -11.47 -3.84 -12.51
N ASN A 605 -12.32 -3.72 -11.49
CA ASN A 605 -13.72 -3.34 -11.64
C ASN A 605 -14.01 -2.14 -10.73
N ALA A 606 -14.13 -0.97 -11.36
CA ALA A 606 -14.32 0.29 -10.69
C ALA A 606 -15.75 0.78 -10.92
N GLN A 607 -16.57 0.70 -9.86
CA GLN A 607 -17.92 1.29 -9.81
C GLN A 607 -17.91 2.63 -9.07
N PHE A 608 -18.53 3.63 -9.68
CA PHE A 608 -18.56 5.02 -9.22
C PHE A 608 -19.99 5.53 -9.06
N SER A 609 -20.23 6.28 -7.98
CA SER A 609 -21.57 6.61 -7.53
C SER A 609 -22.13 7.96 -7.94
N ASP A 610 -21.41 9.10 -7.98
CA ASP A 610 -22.02 10.37 -8.46
C ASP A 610 -21.10 11.46 -9.07
N ILE A 611 -19.83 11.63 -8.64
CA ILE A 611 -18.97 12.77 -9.09
C ILE A 611 -17.66 12.28 -9.70
N GLY A 612 -17.75 11.69 -10.88
CA GLY A 612 -16.60 11.31 -11.71
C GLY A 612 -15.46 10.54 -11.03
N GLY A 613 -14.41 10.26 -11.79
CA GLY A 613 -13.27 9.48 -11.31
C GLY A 613 -12.18 9.36 -12.36
N SER A 614 -10.98 8.96 -11.92
CA SER A 614 -9.85 8.79 -12.84
C SER A 614 -9.22 7.41 -12.65
N VAL A 615 -9.01 6.69 -13.75
CA VAL A 615 -8.33 5.39 -13.76
C VAL A 615 -7.13 5.53 -14.67
N TYR A 616 -5.93 5.59 -14.11
CA TYR A 616 -4.75 5.91 -14.91
C TYR A 616 -3.46 5.25 -14.47
N SER A 617 -2.50 5.09 -15.38
CA SER A 617 -1.19 4.51 -15.07
C SER A 617 -1.24 3.11 -14.42
N ASN A 618 -2.31 2.33 -14.62
CA ASN A 618 -2.41 0.97 -14.12
C ASN A 618 -1.85 -0.03 -15.15
N ARG A 619 -1.22 -1.10 -14.65
CA ARG A 619 -0.75 -2.24 -15.46
C ARG A 619 -1.57 -3.47 -15.09
N VAL A 620 -2.32 -3.99 -16.05
CA VAL A 620 -3.19 -5.15 -15.88
C VAL A 620 -2.83 -6.22 -16.91
N TYR A 621 -2.40 -7.41 -16.46
CA TYR A 621 -1.99 -8.46 -17.38
C TYR A 621 -2.14 -9.86 -16.77
N GLY A 622 -2.18 -10.92 -17.57
CA GLY A 622 -2.24 -12.30 -17.07
C GLY A 622 -3.56 -12.61 -16.37
N ILE A 623 -4.69 -12.17 -16.95
CA ILE A 623 -6.03 -12.47 -16.42
C ILE A 623 -6.60 -13.63 -17.24
N SER A 624 -7.09 -14.68 -16.58
CA SER A 624 -7.55 -15.88 -17.28
C SER A 624 -8.82 -16.50 -16.70
N SER A 625 -9.59 -17.15 -17.58
CA SER A 625 -10.70 -18.03 -17.21
C SER A 625 -10.59 -19.34 -18.00
N MET A 626 -10.46 -20.46 -17.30
CA MET A 626 -10.10 -21.75 -17.91
C MET A 626 -11.29 -22.66 -18.16
N LYS A 627 -12.53 -22.20 -18.00
CA LYS A 627 -13.72 -23.05 -18.07
C LYS A 627 -14.47 -22.93 -19.40
N ASN A 628 -14.91 -24.07 -19.92
CA ASN A 628 -15.86 -24.11 -21.03
C ASN A 628 -17.29 -23.86 -20.52
N SER A 629 -17.71 -22.60 -20.45
CA SER A 629 -19.11 -22.25 -20.17
C SER A 629 -19.54 -20.95 -20.83
N VAL A 630 -20.87 -20.78 -20.95
CA VAL A 630 -21.48 -19.46 -21.11
C VAL A 630 -21.28 -18.74 -19.78
N GLY A 631 -20.57 -17.62 -19.75
CA GLY A 631 -20.24 -16.88 -18.51
C GLY A 631 -18.75 -16.83 -18.14
N ALA A 632 -17.93 -17.74 -18.67
CA ALA A 632 -16.48 -17.74 -18.50
C ALA A 632 -15.85 -16.57 -19.28
N ALA A 633 -15.81 -15.38 -18.67
CA ALA A 633 -15.33 -14.15 -19.28
C ALA A 633 -14.08 -13.62 -18.56
N VAL A 634 -13.27 -12.87 -19.31
CA VAL A 634 -12.03 -12.23 -18.83
C VAL A 634 -12.05 -10.76 -19.21
N TYR A 635 -12.04 -9.88 -18.20
CA TYR A 635 -11.95 -8.44 -18.41
C TYR A 635 -10.62 -7.89 -17.88
N GLY A 636 -9.91 -7.10 -18.68
CA GLY A 636 -8.77 -6.34 -18.17
C GLY A 636 -9.26 -5.31 -17.16
N MET A 637 -10.07 -4.37 -17.64
CA MET A 637 -10.71 -3.35 -16.80
C MET A 637 -12.20 -3.20 -17.12
N GLN A 638 -13.01 -3.03 -16.08
CA GLN A 638 -14.40 -2.65 -16.17
C GLN A 638 -14.64 -1.37 -15.36
N ILE A 639 -15.21 -0.36 -15.99
CA ILE A 639 -15.48 0.96 -15.41
C ILE A 639 -16.96 1.26 -15.57
N TYR A 640 -17.64 1.46 -14.44
CA TYR A 640 -19.09 1.59 -14.37
C TYR A 640 -19.50 2.85 -13.60
N GLY A 641 -20.32 3.71 -14.20
CA GLY A 641 -20.95 4.86 -13.56
C GLY A 641 -22.45 4.65 -13.43
N ILE A 642 -23.00 4.83 -12.23
CA ILE A 642 -24.44 4.62 -11.96
C ILE A 642 -25.26 5.92 -11.88
N SER A 643 -24.61 7.08 -11.89
CA SER A 643 -25.27 8.39 -11.82
C SER A 643 -25.30 9.13 -13.15
N THR A 644 -26.23 10.08 -13.27
CA THR A 644 -26.37 10.96 -14.44
C THR A 644 -25.19 11.91 -14.67
N ASP A 645 -24.36 12.17 -13.65
CA ASP A 645 -23.23 13.13 -13.70
C ASP A 645 -21.84 12.44 -13.69
N SER A 646 -21.82 11.15 -14.04
CA SER A 646 -20.62 10.31 -13.98
C SER A 646 -19.66 10.57 -15.16
N ARG A 647 -18.72 11.52 -14.97
CA ARG A 647 -17.61 11.80 -15.92
C ARG A 647 -16.31 11.06 -15.56
N PHE A 648 -15.71 10.34 -16.51
CA PHE A 648 -14.48 9.58 -16.26
C PHE A 648 -13.32 10.00 -17.15
N ASP A 649 -12.13 10.04 -16.57
CA ASP A 649 -10.87 10.19 -17.31
C ASP A 649 -10.04 8.91 -17.14
N ILE A 650 -9.89 8.15 -18.23
CA ILE A 650 -9.19 6.86 -18.28
C ILE A 650 -7.96 7.02 -19.15
N TYR A 651 -6.75 6.97 -18.58
CA TYR A 651 -5.54 7.27 -19.36
C TYR A 651 -4.27 6.58 -18.91
N ASN A 652 -3.27 6.47 -19.78
CA ASN A 652 -1.97 5.84 -19.47
C ASN A 652 -2.06 4.42 -18.90
N ASN A 653 -3.15 3.67 -19.12
CA ASN A 653 -3.22 2.29 -18.65
C ASN A 653 -2.66 1.33 -19.70
N MET A 654 -2.01 0.25 -19.24
CA MET A 654 -1.55 -0.86 -20.07
C MET A 654 -2.32 -2.13 -19.71
N VAL A 655 -2.97 -2.74 -20.70
CA VAL A 655 -3.75 -3.97 -20.56
C VAL A 655 -3.29 -5.01 -21.56
N SER A 656 -2.92 -6.21 -21.10
CA SER A 656 -2.57 -7.33 -21.99
C SER A 656 -2.84 -8.70 -21.40
N GLU A 657 -2.48 -9.76 -22.13
CA GLU A 657 -2.41 -11.13 -21.60
C GLU A 657 -3.76 -11.59 -20.98
N LEU A 658 -4.85 -11.41 -21.75
CA LEU A 658 -6.22 -11.77 -21.36
C LEU A 658 -6.65 -13.08 -22.02
N TYR A 659 -6.84 -14.16 -21.25
CA TYR A 659 -7.02 -15.52 -21.78
C TYR A 659 -8.32 -16.19 -21.34
N ALA A 660 -9.27 -16.35 -22.27
CA ALA A 660 -10.47 -17.14 -22.07
C ALA A 660 -10.55 -18.30 -23.10
N PRO A 661 -9.60 -19.25 -23.07
CA PRO A 661 -9.35 -20.20 -24.17
C PRO A 661 -10.51 -21.15 -24.50
N LEU A 662 -11.43 -21.34 -23.55
CA LEU A 662 -12.59 -22.22 -23.72
C LEU A 662 -13.93 -21.48 -23.67
N SER A 663 -13.92 -20.15 -23.62
CA SER A 663 -15.15 -19.36 -23.48
C SER A 663 -16.07 -19.54 -24.68
N ASN A 664 -17.36 -19.82 -24.44
CA ASN A 664 -18.38 -19.91 -25.48
C ASN A 664 -19.33 -18.70 -25.47
N TRP A 665 -18.83 -17.54 -25.02
CA TRP A 665 -19.60 -16.32 -24.88
C TRP A 665 -19.07 -15.23 -25.82
N ASN A 666 -19.98 -14.45 -26.41
CA ASN A 666 -19.62 -13.38 -27.34
C ASN A 666 -18.92 -12.19 -26.65
N THR A 667 -18.93 -12.13 -25.32
CA THR A 667 -18.14 -11.20 -24.49
C THR A 667 -17.07 -11.95 -23.70
N GLY A 668 -16.51 -13.02 -24.27
CA GLY A 668 -15.55 -13.90 -23.60
C GLY A 668 -14.26 -13.18 -23.15
N VAL A 669 -13.77 -12.23 -23.96
CA VAL A 669 -12.60 -11.41 -23.61
C VAL A 669 -12.91 -9.92 -23.83
N ILE A 670 -12.68 -9.07 -22.84
CA ILE A 670 -12.77 -7.61 -22.99
C ILE A 670 -11.52 -6.94 -22.45
N GLY A 671 -10.89 -6.06 -23.25
CA GLY A 671 -9.75 -5.26 -22.80
C GLY A 671 -10.18 -4.21 -21.78
N LEU A 672 -11.01 -3.28 -22.22
CA LEU A 672 -11.62 -2.24 -21.41
C LEU A 672 -13.13 -2.16 -21.68
N LEU A 673 -13.93 -2.30 -20.63
CA LEU A 673 -15.38 -2.05 -20.63
C LEU A 673 -15.66 -0.72 -19.95
N VAL A 674 -16.34 0.19 -20.64
CA VAL A 674 -16.81 1.46 -20.09
C VAL A 674 -18.33 1.52 -20.20
N ASN A 675 -19.02 1.72 -19.07
CA ASN A 675 -20.45 1.98 -19.05
C ASN A 675 -20.79 3.13 -18.09
N CYS A 676 -21.13 4.29 -18.65
CA CYS A 676 -21.18 5.55 -17.93
C CYS A 676 -22.33 6.42 -18.48
N VAL A 677 -23.05 7.12 -17.61
CA VAL A 677 -24.29 7.81 -18.00
C VAL A 677 -24.03 9.19 -18.61
N ASP A 678 -22.84 9.78 -18.43
CA ASP A 678 -22.44 11.04 -19.07
C ASP A 678 -21.23 10.81 -20.03
N THR A 679 -20.19 11.63 -19.93
CA THR A 679 -19.08 11.69 -20.87
C THR A 679 -17.87 10.96 -20.31
N THR A 680 -17.32 10.02 -21.08
CA THR A 680 -16.07 9.32 -20.75
C THR A 680 -14.95 9.74 -21.68
N ASN A 681 -13.84 10.22 -21.11
CA ASN A 681 -12.59 10.48 -21.82
C ASN A 681 -11.67 9.27 -21.69
N ILE A 682 -11.27 8.71 -22.82
CA ILE A 682 -10.34 7.58 -22.89
C ILE A 682 -9.14 8.05 -23.70
N SER A 683 -7.97 8.17 -23.09
CA SER A 683 -6.81 8.71 -23.79
C SER A 683 -5.49 8.07 -23.42
N TYR A 684 -4.55 7.93 -24.36
CA TYR A 684 -3.22 7.39 -24.07
C TYR A 684 -3.23 6.01 -23.38
N ASN A 685 -4.22 5.16 -23.62
CA ASN A 685 -4.20 3.78 -23.12
C ASN A 685 -3.59 2.86 -24.18
N THR A 686 -2.94 1.80 -23.73
CA THR A 686 -2.42 0.72 -24.59
C THR A 686 -3.13 -0.58 -24.21
N ILE A 687 -3.89 -1.14 -25.14
CA ILE A 687 -4.57 -2.43 -24.97
C ILE A 687 -4.07 -3.38 -26.06
N TYR A 688 -3.48 -4.50 -25.63
CA TYR A 688 -2.96 -5.54 -26.52
C TYR A 688 -3.61 -6.89 -26.22
N ILE A 689 -4.32 -7.46 -27.19
CA ILE A 689 -4.95 -8.77 -27.07
C ILE A 689 -4.48 -9.65 -28.22
N ASP A 690 -3.97 -10.84 -27.90
CA ASP A 690 -3.48 -11.83 -28.86
C ASP A 690 -3.92 -13.26 -28.52
N SER A 691 -4.88 -13.39 -27.61
CA SER A 691 -5.38 -14.69 -27.19
C SER A 691 -6.26 -15.35 -28.25
N SER A 692 -6.52 -16.65 -28.07
CA SER A 692 -7.43 -17.42 -28.92
C SER A 692 -8.43 -18.15 -28.05
N SER A 693 -9.61 -18.47 -28.59
CA SER A 693 -10.57 -19.37 -27.96
C SER A 693 -11.03 -20.47 -28.92
N THR A 694 -11.25 -21.66 -28.38
CA THR A 694 -11.86 -22.79 -29.10
C THR A 694 -13.38 -22.89 -28.91
N GLY A 695 -13.99 -21.95 -28.17
CA GLY A 695 -15.44 -21.93 -27.99
C GLY A 695 -16.16 -21.36 -29.22
N SER A 696 -17.16 -22.08 -29.74
CA SER A 696 -17.83 -21.77 -31.01
C SER A 696 -18.41 -20.36 -31.12
N ASN A 697 -18.78 -19.72 -30.00
CA ASN A 697 -19.32 -18.37 -29.95
C ASN A 697 -18.42 -17.38 -29.20
N ALA A 698 -17.11 -17.68 -29.08
CA ALA A 698 -16.17 -16.83 -28.37
C ALA A 698 -16.03 -15.47 -29.05
N GLY A 699 -16.33 -14.39 -28.33
CA GLY A 699 -16.12 -13.04 -28.80
C GLY A 699 -15.10 -12.29 -27.97
N CYS A 700 -14.35 -11.41 -28.65
CA CYS A 700 -13.40 -10.51 -28.03
C CYS A 700 -13.65 -9.07 -28.45
N TYR A 701 -13.78 -8.17 -27.48
CA TYR A 701 -13.94 -6.74 -27.67
C TYR A 701 -12.79 -6.00 -27.00
N ALA A 702 -11.86 -5.42 -27.75
CA ALA A 702 -10.72 -4.73 -27.12
C ALA A 702 -11.18 -3.50 -26.34
N LEU A 703 -12.13 -2.75 -26.89
CA LEU A 703 -12.86 -1.68 -26.20
C LEU A 703 -14.37 -1.87 -26.33
N TYR A 704 -15.08 -2.00 -25.21
CA TYR A 704 -16.54 -2.05 -25.14
C TYR A 704 -17.07 -0.75 -24.53
N ILE A 705 -17.91 -0.04 -25.27
CA ILE A 705 -18.44 1.26 -24.90
C ILE A 705 -19.97 1.18 -24.82
N ALA A 706 -20.48 1.33 -23.61
CA ALA A 706 -21.90 1.37 -23.31
C ALA A 706 -22.25 2.57 -22.42
N GLY A 707 -22.22 3.79 -22.95
CA GLY A 707 -22.54 4.99 -22.18
C GLY A 707 -23.28 6.05 -22.98
N ALA A 708 -23.49 7.23 -22.42
CA ALA A 708 -24.11 8.33 -23.17
C ALA A 708 -23.15 8.94 -24.20
N LYS A 709 -21.90 9.24 -23.80
CA LYS A 709 -20.92 9.88 -24.69
C LYS A 709 -19.49 9.41 -24.44
N VAL A 710 -18.71 9.24 -25.50
CA VAL A 710 -17.27 8.91 -25.41
C VAL A 710 -16.41 9.88 -26.23
N THR A 711 -15.30 10.32 -25.65
CA THR A 711 -14.21 11.01 -26.35
C THR A 711 -12.97 10.12 -26.31
N PHE A 712 -12.53 9.64 -27.47
CA PHE A 712 -11.48 8.63 -27.61
C PHE A 712 -10.26 9.24 -28.34
N ARG A 713 -9.13 9.43 -27.67
CA ARG A 713 -7.95 10.12 -28.26
C ARG A 713 -6.61 9.49 -27.92
N ASN A 714 -5.70 9.40 -28.88
CA ASN A 714 -4.31 9.01 -28.63
C ASN A 714 -4.12 7.61 -28.01
N ASN A 715 -5.03 6.67 -28.22
CA ASN A 715 -4.91 5.30 -27.66
C ASN A 715 -4.31 4.33 -28.67
N ILE A 716 -3.65 3.27 -28.18
CA ILE A 716 -3.28 2.08 -28.95
C ILE A 716 -4.23 0.94 -28.59
N ILE A 717 -4.95 0.42 -29.58
CA ILE A 717 -5.82 -0.76 -29.48
C ILE A 717 -5.39 -1.78 -30.52
N ILE A 718 -4.79 -2.87 -30.07
CA ILE A 718 -4.38 -3.99 -30.93
C ILE A 718 -5.18 -5.22 -30.52
N ASN A 719 -6.06 -5.66 -31.43
CA ASN A 719 -6.87 -6.86 -31.24
C ASN A 719 -6.53 -7.92 -32.29
N LYS A 720 -5.68 -8.86 -31.89
CA LYS A 720 -5.30 -10.06 -32.66
C LYS A 720 -6.02 -11.31 -32.18
N PHE A 721 -7.12 -11.16 -31.43
CA PHE A 721 -7.88 -12.29 -30.93
C PHE A 721 -8.31 -13.19 -32.08
N THR A 722 -8.12 -14.50 -31.91
CA THR A 722 -8.50 -15.51 -32.90
C THR A 722 -9.79 -16.22 -32.45
N PRO A 723 -10.97 -15.87 -33.01
CA PRO A 723 -12.22 -16.55 -32.72
C PRO A 723 -12.33 -17.89 -33.45
N SER A 724 -13.16 -18.80 -32.93
CA SER A 724 -13.60 -20.02 -33.62
C SER A 724 -15.07 -19.94 -34.07
N ASP A 725 -15.44 -20.73 -35.09
CA ASP A 725 -16.79 -20.85 -35.65
C ASP A 725 -17.53 -19.50 -35.87
N THR A 726 -18.53 -19.19 -35.04
CA THR A 726 -19.38 -17.99 -35.13
C THR A 726 -18.91 -16.85 -34.21
N GLY A 727 -17.77 -17.04 -33.53
CA GLY A 727 -17.13 -16.02 -32.72
C GLY A 727 -16.70 -14.78 -33.50
N SER A 728 -16.33 -13.72 -32.79
CA SER A 728 -15.92 -12.46 -33.41
C SER A 728 -14.75 -11.79 -32.67
N SER A 729 -13.94 -11.05 -33.41
CA SER A 729 -12.87 -10.20 -32.88
C SER A 729 -13.16 -8.77 -33.30
N ILE A 730 -13.48 -7.90 -32.33
CA ILE A 730 -13.87 -6.51 -32.59
C ILE A 730 -12.90 -5.57 -31.88
N GLY A 731 -12.36 -4.61 -32.60
CA GLY A 731 -11.55 -3.53 -32.03
C GLY A 731 -12.36 -2.68 -31.04
N ILE A 732 -13.38 -2.00 -31.57
CA ILE A 732 -14.28 -1.15 -30.77
C ILE A 732 -15.73 -1.62 -30.93
N TYR A 733 -16.36 -2.02 -29.83
CA TYR A 733 -17.79 -2.26 -29.74
C TYR A 733 -18.47 -1.06 -29.10
N LYS A 734 -19.37 -0.40 -29.83
CA LYS A 734 -20.18 0.71 -29.31
C LYS A 734 -21.66 0.32 -29.34
N VAL A 735 -22.39 0.50 -28.24
CA VAL A 735 -23.85 0.33 -28.26
C VAL A 735 -24.52 1.45 -29.07
N SER A 736 -25.70 1.19 -29.64
CA SER A 736 -26.37 2.13 -30.55
C SER A 736 -26.75 3.47 -29.90
N SER A 737 -27.00 3.48 -28.58
CA SER A 737 -27.35 4.69 -27.83
C SER A 737 -26.16 5.62 -27.50
N THR A 738 -24.92 5.16 -27.65
CA THR A 738 -23.74 5.97 -27.32
C THR A 738 -23.42 6.98 -28.42
N VAL A 739 -23.23 8.23 -28.01
CA VAL A 739 -22.72 9.34 -28.83
C VAL A 739 -21.19 9.26 -28.91
N TYR A 740 -20.67 9.16 -30.12
CA TYR A 740 -19.24 9.21 -30.40
C TYR A 740 -18.84 10.68 -30.62
N ASP A 741 -17.97 11.24 -29.77
CA ASP A 741 -17.61 12.66 -29.85
C ASP A 741 -16.79 12.95 -31.13
N PRO A 742 -17.15 13.96 -31.95
CA PRO A 742 -16.34 14.47 -33.06
C PRO A 742 -14.87 14.78 -32.73
N ALA A 743 -14.56 15.08 -31.46
CA ALA A 743 -13.19 15.32 -31.00
C ALA A 743 -12.33 14.05 -30.86
N SER A 744 -12.92 12.85 -31.00
CA SER A 744 -12.20 11.58 -30.94
C SER A 744 -11.29 11.43 -32.17
N ASN A 745 -10.00 11.20 -31.96
CA ASN A 745 -9.01 11.17 -33.04
C ASN A 745 -7.62 10.67 -32.60
N ASN A 746 -6.70 10.51 -33.56
CA ASN A 746 -5.29 10.21 -33.34
C ASN A 746 -5.06 8.89 -32.59
N ASN A 747 -5.96 7.91 -32.76
CA ASN A 747 -5.82 6.58 -32.18
C ASN A 747 -5.14 5.62 -33.17
N ASN A 748 -4.37 4.67 -32.66
CA ASN A 748 -3.98 3.48 -33.39
C ASN A 748 -4.98 2.35 -33.11
N LEU A 749 -5.71 1.91 -34.13
CA LEU A 749 -6.64 0.79 -34.04
C LEU A 749 -6.24 -0.28 -35.06
N TYR A 750 -5.67 -1.38 -34.59
CA TYR A 750 -5.24 -2.48 -35.45
C TYR A 750 -6.00 -3.77 -35.16
N VAL A 751 -6.58 -4.33 -36.22
CA VAL A 751 -7.23 -5.64 -36.25
C VAL A 751 -6.75 -6.36 -37.52
N PRO A 752 -6.19 -7.59 -37.43
CA PRO A 752 -5.77 -8.34 -38.60
C PRO A 752 -6.95 -8.64 -39.55
N ALA A 753 -6.68 -8.71 -40.85
CA ALA A 753 -7.70 -9.10 -41.83
C ALA A 753 -8.22 -10.53 -41.56
N GLY A 754 -9.55 -10.70 -41.56
CA GLY A 754 -10.19 -12.00 -41.32
C GLY A 754 -11.70 -11.93 -41.44
N ALA A 755 -12.35 -13.07 -41.69
CA ALA A 755 -13.81 -13.13 -41.91
C ALA A 755 -14.65 -12.78 -40.66
N SER A 756 -14.07 -12.93 -39.48
CA SER A 756 -14.71 -12.63 -38.18
C SER A 756 -14.05 -11.46 -37.44
N ASN A 757 -13.20 -10.71 -38.15
CA ASN A 757 -12.40 -9.63 -37.59
C ASN A 757 -12.95 -8.29 -38.06
N TYR A 758 -13.25 -7.41 -37.11
CA TYR A 758 -13.90 -6.13 -37.37
C TYR A 758 -13.20 -5.01 -36.59
N PHE A 759 -13.00 -3.86 -37.23
CA PHE A 759 -12.45 -2.69 -36.54
C PHE A 759 -13.50 -2.10 -35.59
N TYR A 760 -14.76 -2.07 -36.02
CA TYR A 760 -15.81 -1.35 -35.32
C TYR A 760 -17.19 -2.00 -35.47
N TYR A 761 -17.98 -1.90 -34.40
CA TYR A 761 -19.42 -2.15 -34.39
C TYR A 761 -20.14 -0.94 -33.81
N ASP A 762 -21.09 -0.35 -34.55
CA ASP A 762 -21.80 0.87 -34.14
C ASP A 762 -23.06 0.64 -33.29
N GLY A 763 -23.39 -0.63 -33.04
CA GLY A 763 -24.63 -1.06 -32.38
C GLY A 763 -25.64 -1.68 -33.35
N THR A 764 -25.40 -1.57 -34.65
CA THR A 764 -26.26 -2.08 -35.74
C THR A 764 -25.46 -2.78 -36.84
N SER A 765 -24.33 -2.20 -37.27
CA SER A 765 -23.52 -2.62 -38.41
C SER A 765 -22.08 -2.92 -38.01
N LEU A 766 -21.48 -3.90 -38.68
CA LEU A 766 -20.08 -4.31 -38.51
C LEU A 766 -19.20 -3.74 -39.64
N TYR A 767 -18.03 -3.22 -39.29
CA TYR A 767 -17.09 -2.59 -40.23
C TYR A 767 -15.75 -3.35 -40.24
N SER A 768 -15.45 -4.04 -41.34
CA SER A 768 -14.28 -4.92 -41.48
C SER A 768 -13.02 -4.21 -42.00
N THR A 769 -13.12 -2.96 -42.42
CA THR A 769 -11.96 -2.16 -42.88
C THR A 769 -11.84 -0.88 -42.08
N PHE A 770 -10.59 -0.44 -41.90
CA PHE A 770 -10.28 0.80 -41.18
C PHE A 770 -10.93 2.03 -41.84
N THR A 771 -10.89 2.14 -43.17
CA THR A 771 -11.51 3.25 -43.92
C THR A 771 -13.04 3.28 -43.77
N ALA A 772 -13.71 2.12 -43.74
CA ALA A 772 -15.15 2.07 -43.51
C ALA A 772 -15.50 2.52 -42.08
N PHE A 773 -14.67 2.18 -41.10
CA PHE A 773 -14.78 2.70 -39.74
C PHE A 773 -14.67 4.23 -39.71
N GLN A 774 -13.60 4.81 -40.31
CA GLN A 774 -13.42 6.28 -40.36
C GLN A 774 -14.61 6.99 -41.02
N THR A 775 -15.15 6.41 -42.09
CA THR A 775 -16.33 6.97 -42.78
C THR A 775 -17.56 6.94 -41.88
N ALA A 776 -17.76 5.86 -41.12
CA ALA A 776 -18.92 5.68 -40.26
C ALA A 776 -18.95 6.64 -39.06
N VAL A 777 -17.79 7.10 -38.59
CA VAL A 777 -17.68 8.00 -37.42
C VAL A 777 -17.29 9.43 -37.76
N SER A 778 -17.13 9.75 -39.05
CA SER A 778 -16.75 11.08 -39.53
C SER A 778 -17.65 12.19 -38.95
N PRO A 779 -17.08 13.31 -38.46
CA PRO A 779 -15.68 13.74 -38.63
C PRO A 779 -14.68 13.18 -37.61
N ALA A 780 -15.11 12.34 -36.67
CA ALA A 780 -14.20 11.69 -35.73
C ALA A 780 -13.24 10.73 -36.44
N GLU A 781 -12.10 10.41 -35.82
CA GLU A 781 -11.11 9.41 -36.25
C GLU A 781 -10.45 9.71 -37.62
N THR A 782 -10.57 10.94 -38.13
CA THR A 782 -10.00 11.36 -39.42
C THR A 782 -8.46 11.24 -39.48
N ASN A 783 -7.78 11.49 -38.35
CA ASN A 783 -6.32 11.40 -38.20
C ASN A 783 -5.89 10.12 -37.46
N SER A 784 -6.82 9.22 -37.14
CA SER A 784 -6.47 7.91 -36.60
C SER A 784 -5.89 7.02 -37.70
N PHE A 785 -5.15 5.99 -37.32
CA PHE A 785 -4.51 5.04 -38.23
C PHE A 785 -4.60 3.60 -37.71
N ALA A 786 -4.15 2.65 -38.54
CA ALA A 786 -4.08 1.23 -38.19
C ALA A 786 -2.66 0.71 -38.44
N GLU A 787 -1.95 0.40 -37.35
CA GLU A 787 -0.59 -0.14 -37.37
C GLU A 787 -0.44 -1.23 -36.30
N ASP A 788 0.20 -2.34 -36.65
CA ASP A 788 0.63 -3.32 -35.64
C ASP A 788 1.87 -2.77 -34.91
N SER A 789 1.66 -2.12 -33.76
CA SER A 789 2.72 -1.39 -33.06
C SER A 789 3.90 -2.30 -32.67
N PRO A 790 5.14 -1.82 -32.85
CA PRO A 790 6.34 -2.61 -32.56
C PRO A 790 6.70 -2.57 -31.07
N PHE A 791 5.96 -3.29 -30.24
CA PHE A 791 6.27 -3.40 -28.80
C PHE A 791 7.59 -4.12 -28.52
N MET A 792 8.24 -3.78 -27.40
CA MET A 792 9.49 -4.38 -26.93
C MET A 792 9.41 -5.91 -26.88
N ASN A 793 8.39 -6.47 -26.23
CA ASN A 793 8.17 -7.92 -26.17
C ASN A 793 6.68 -8.30 -26.04
N VAL A 794 6.18 -9.07 -27.02
CA VAL A 794 4.84 -9.70 -26.99
C VAL A 794 4.93 -11.21 -27.27
N SER A 795 6.07 -11.81 -26.95
CA SER A 795 6.38 -13.22 -27.27
C SER A 795 6.68 -14.08 -26.04
N THR A 796 7.13 -13.46 -24.95
CA THR A 796 7.41 -14.12 -23.66
C THR A 796 6.70 -13.38 -22.55
N HIS A 797 6.06 -14.12 -21.65
CA HIS A 797 5.32 -13.56 -20.52
C HIS A 797 6.27 -13.17 -19.37
N PRO A 798 6.04 -12.05 -18.65
CA PRO A 798 5.03 -11.03 -18.95
C PRO A 798 5.42 -10.20 -20.19
N TYR A 799 4.42 -9.72 -20.92
CA TYR A 799 4.64 -8.82 -22.05
C TYR A 799 5.19 -7.46 -21.60
N ASP A 800 5.96 -6.84 -22.49
CA ASP A 800 6.48 -5.49 -22.38
C ASP A 800 5.92 -4.66 -23.54
N LEU A 801 4.98 -3.78 -23.19
CA LEU A 801 4.24 -2.93 -24.13
C LEU A 801 4.85 -1.53 -24.29
N ASP A 802 6.09 -1.32 -23.82
CA ASP A 802 6.87 -0.15 -24.19
C ASP A 802 7.24 -0.24 -25.69
N MET A 803 7.46 0.91 -26.33
CA MET A 803 7.73 0.96 -27.77
C MET A 803 9.19 0.63 -28.12
N LYS A 804 9.40 -0.13 -29.20
CA LYS A 804 10.73 -0.30 -29.79
C LYS A 804 11.17 0.97 -30.48
N THR A 805 12.07 1.72 -29.84
CA THR A 805 12.63 2.98 -30.37
C THR A 805 13.44 2.82 -31.68
N THR A 806 13.82 1.59 -32.05
CA THR A 806 14.60 1.30 -33.26
C THR A 806 13.75 0.91 -34.47
N VAL A 807 12.42 0.84 -34.33
CA VAL A 807 11.49 0.43 -35.39
C VAL A 807 10.57 1.62 -35.66
N PRO A 808 10.36 2.03 -36.94
CA PRO A 808 9.52 3.17 -37.23
C PRO A 808 8.08 2.82 -36.88
N THR A 809 7.36 3.79 -36.35
CA THR A 809 5.97 3.62 -35.98
C THR A 809 5.22 4.92 -36.15
N LEU A 810 3.99 4.83 -36.64
CA LEU A 810 3.07 5.97 -36.69
C LEU A 810 2.63 6.45 -35.30
N CYS A 811 2.92 5.68 -34.24
CA CYS A 811 2.67 6.10 -32.86
C CYS A 811 3.63 7.19 -32.38
N ASP A 812 4.82 7.29 -32.97
CA ASP A 812 5.82 8.32 -32.64
C ASP A 812 5.32 9.69 -33.11
N SER A 813 5.21 10.64 -32.18
CA SER A 813 4.75 12.01 -32.42
C SER A 813 3.35 12.07 -33.08
N GLY A 814 2.59 10.98 -33.01
CA GLY A 814 1.31 10.80 -33.70
C GLY A 814 0.08 11.29 -32.92
N ALA A 815 0.25 11.63 -31.64
CA ALA A 815 -0.81 12.09 -30.77
C ALA A 815 -0.94 13.62 -30.73
N ILE A 816 -2.03 14.10 -30.12
CA ILE A 816 -2.25 15.53 -29.84
C ILE A 816 -2.19 15.81 -28.34
N PRO A 817 -1.57 16.92 -27.88
CA PRO A 817 -1.54 17.26 -26.45
C PRO A 817 -2.94 17.32 -25.84
N ILE A 818 -3.13 16.67 -24.68
CA ILE A 818 -4.38 16.72 -23.92
C ILE A 818 -4.12 17.51 -22.64
N PRO A 819 -4.76 18.67 -22.43
CA PRO A 819 -4.60 19.45 -21.21
C PRO A 819 -4.87 18.62 -19.96
N GLY A 820 -3.92 18.61 -19.03
CA GLY A 820 -4.01 17.87 -17.77
C GLY A 820 -3.35 16.48 -17.76
N ILE A 821 -2.93 15.94 -18.91
CA ILE A 821 -2.15 14.69 -19.01
C ILE A 821 -0.76 15.04 -19.52
N THR A 822 0.17 15.31 -18.60
CA THR A 822 1.52 15.81 -18.93
C THR A 822 2.62 14.77 -18.79
N THR A 823 2.31 13.60 -18.25
CA THR A 823 3.25 12.48 -18.11
C THR A 823 2.65 11.20 -18.66
N ASP A 824 3.50 10.23 -18.97
CA ASP A 824 3.14 8.89 -19.45
C ASP A 824 2.96 7.89 -18.27
N ILE A 825 2.94 6.59 -18.56
CA ILE A 825 2.81 5.54 -17.55
C ILE A 825 4.05 5.36 -16.66
N HIS A 826 5.22 5.86 -17.10
CA HIS A 826 6.49 5.79 -16.38
C HIS A 826 6.79 7.07 -15.59
N GLY A 827 6.00 8.12 -15.80
CA GLY A 827 6.21 9.44 -15.24
C GLY A 827 7.11 10.35 -16.10
N THR A 828 7.48 9.91 -17.30
CA THR A 828 8.19 10.70 -18.31
C THR A 828 7.30 11.83 -18.79
N MET A 829 7.85 13.03 -18.97
CA MET A 829 7.08 14.15 -19.51
C MET A 829 6.74 13.91 -20.96
N ARG A 830 5.47 14.12 -21.32
CA ARG A 830 5.03 14.08 -22.71
C ARG A 830 5.52 15.30 -23.48
N ASN A 831 5.82 15.12 -24.76
CA ASN A 831 6.13 16.20 -25.67
C ASN A 831 4.96 17.19 -25.72
N ALA A 832 5.25 18.47 -25.49
CA ALA A 832 4.24 19.51 -25.36
C ALA A 832 3.54 19.87 -26.69
N VAL A 833 4.08 19.43 -27.83
CA VAL A 833 3.59 19.75 -29.17
C VAL A 833 3.09 18.50 -29.89
N ALA A 834 3.88 17.43 -29.87
CA ALA A 834 3.63 16.19 -30.59
C ALA A 834 3.95 14.99 -29.69
N PRO A 835 3.07 14.68 -28.72
CA PRO A 835 3.21 13.49 -27.87
C PRO A 835 3.04 12.21 -28.68
N ASP A 836 3.37 11.09 -28.06
CA ASP A 836 3.21 9.76 -28.66
C ASP A 836 1.82 9.18 -28.41
N VAL A 837 1.37 8.34 -29.34
CA VAL A 837 0.11 7.57 -29.20
C VAL A 837 0.33 6.43 -28.21
N GLY A 838 -0.56 6.26 -27.24
CA GLY A 838 -0.50 5.19 -26.25
C GLY A 838 0.04 5.61 -24.88
N ALA A 839 0.20 4.63 -24.00
CA ALA A 839 0.54 4.84 -22.59
C ALA A 839 2.00 5.21 -22.33
N ASP A 840 2.89 4.91 -23.27
CA ASP A 840 4.34 5.13 -23.23
C ASP A 840 4.69 6.39 -24.04
N GLU A 841 5.61 7.21 -23.53
CA GLU A 841 6.24 8.31 -24.28
C GLU A 841 7.70 7.93 -24.51
N PHE A 842 8.14 7.93 -25.77
CA PHE A 842 9.39 7.33 -26.19
C PHE A 842 10.12 8.18 -27.23
N ASP A 843 11.45 8.20 -27.17
CA ASP A 843 12.29 8.84 -28.18
C ASP A 843 12.46 7.90 -29.39
N GLY A 844 11.42 7.83 -30.22
CA GLY A 844 11.40 7.02 -31.44
C GLY A 844 12.12 7.65 -32.64
N ILE A 845 11.95 7.02 -33.79
CA ILE A 845 12.32 7.61 -35.08
C ILE A 845 11.04 7.75 -35.92
N PRO A 846 10.53 8.98 -36.13
CA PRO A 846 9.26 9.17 -36.81
C PRO A 846 9.35 8.71 -38.27
N PRO A 847 8.32 8.05 -38.82
CA PRO A 847 8.27 7.71 -40.23
C PRO A 847 8.16 8.98 -41.11
N VAL A 848 8.67 8.90 -42.34
CA VAL A 848 8.45 9.92 -43.36
C VAL A 848 7.05 9.74 -43.94
N THR A 849 6.12 10.63 -43.60
CA THR A 849 4.69 10.48 -43.95
C THR A 849 4.22 11.38 -45.09
N SER A 850 4.98 12.42 -45.44
CA SER A 850 4.64 13.33 -46.54
C SER A 850 5.52 13.12 -47.77
N ALA A 851 4.91 13.29 -48.94
CA ALA A 851 5.64 13.28 -50.21
C ALA A 851 6.31 14.64 -50.45
N PRO A 852 7.53 14.68 -51.01
CA PRO A 852 8.16 15.92 -51.45
C PRO A 852 7.29 16.69 -52.46
N VAL A 853 7.25 18.03 -52.33
CA VAL A 853 6.63 18.90 -53.34
C VAL A 853 7.69 19.23 -54.38
N LEU A 854 7.43 18.90 -55.65
CA LEU A 854 8.37 19.15 -56.73
C LEU A 854 8.39 20.65 -57.08
N VAL A 855 9.58 21.19 -57.34
CA VAL A 855 9.79 22.61 -57.65
C VAL A 855 10.23 22.81 -59.10
N TYR A 856 11.28 22.09 -59.54
CA TYR A 856 11.82 22.24 -60.90
C TYR A 856 12.49 20.94 -61.41
N PRO A 857 12.41 20.59 -62.72
CA PRO A 857 11.66 21.26 -63.79
C PRO A 857 10.15 21.28 -63.55
N ALA A 858 9.50 22.41 -63.86
CA ALA A 858 8.06 22.58 -63.67
C ALA A 858 7.26 21.53 -64.47
N ASN A 859 6.11 21.11 -63.93
CA ASN A 859 5.28 20.12 -64.60
C ASN A 859 4.84 20.58 -66.00
N ASN A 860 5.02 19.72 -67.00
CA ASN A 860 4.82 19.98 -68.44
C ASN A 860 5.73 21.06 -69.04
N ALA A 861 6.85 21.40 -68.40
CA ALA A 861 7.82 22.33 -68.98
C ALA A 861 8.37 21.80 -70.32
N VAL A 862 8.61 22.70 -71.27
CA VAL A 862 9.23 22.43 -72.57
C VAL A 862 10.51 23.24 -72.69
N LEU A 863 11.42 22.82 -73.58
CA LEU A 863 12.73 23.45 -73.77
C LEU A 863 13.59 23.44 -72.49
N VAL A 864 13.42 22.42 -71.65
CA VAL A 864 14.30 22.20 -70.50
C VAL A 864 15.67 21.76 -71.02
N GLU A 865 16.75 22.25 -70.41
CA GLU A 865 18.11 21.85 -70.81
C GLU A 865 18.30 20.34 -70.64
N VAL A 866 19.24 19.74 -71.35
CA VAL A 866 19.54 18.28 -71.25
C VAL A 866 20.26 17.91 -69.95
N ASN A 867 20.60 18.91 -69.13
CA ASN A 867 21.15 18.77 -67.79
C ASN A 867 20.43 19.72 -66.80
N PRO A 868 19.14 19.49 -66.50
CA PRO A 868 18.41 20.30 -65.52
C PRO A 868 18.89 20.01 -64.10
N LEU A 869 18.84 21.04 -63.25
CA LEU A 869 18.80 20.87 -61.79
C LEU A 869 17.43 20.31 -61.43
N MET A 870 17.36 19.16 -60.78
CA MET A 870 16.12 18.63 -60.21
C MET A 870 16.01 19.18 -58.79
N ASN A 871 14.89 19.81 -58.42
CA ASN A 871 14.70 20.47 -57.13
C ASN A 871 13.30 20.23 -56.55
N TRP A 872 13.22 19.99 -55.25
CA TRP A 872 11.99 19.76 -54.49
C TRP A 872 12.08 20.37 -53.09
N ASP A 873 10.95 20.47 -52.37
CA ASP A 873 10.94 20.99 -51.00
C ASP A 873 11.47 19.97 -49.99
N ASP A 874 12.08 20.47 -48.91
CA ASP A 874 12.46 19.64 -47.78
C ASP A 874 11.23 18.94 -47.14
N VAL A 875 11.42 17.72 -46.65
CA VAL A 875 10.36 16.88 -46.08
C VAL A 875 10.69 16.61 -44.62
N THR A 876 9.75 16.91 -43.72
CA THR A 876 9.88 16.64 -42.29
C THR A 876 10.20 15.16 -42.04
N ASN A 877 11.15 14.90 -41.15
CA ASN A 877 11.68 13.56 -40.80
C ASN A 877 12.45 12.83 -41.91
N ALA A 878 12.53 13.38 -43.13
CA ALA A 878 13.42 12.86 -44.17
C ALA A 878 14.86 13.31 -43.88
N THR A 879 15.79 12.37 -43.94
CA THR A 879 17.24 12.64 -43.88
C THR A 879 17.92 12.34 -45.22
N MET A 880 17.20 11.66 -46.11
CA MET A 880 17.60 11.32 -47.47
C MET A 880 16.40 11.39 -48.42
N TYR A 881 16.65 11.33 -49.73
CA TYR A 881 15.64 11.31 -50.78
C TYR A 881 15.92 10.21 -51.79
N HIS A 882 14.82 9.67 -52.31
CA HIS A 882 14.83 8.73 -53.41
C HIS A 882 14.17 9.36 -54.64
N ILE A 883 14.99 9.61 -55.67
CA ILE A 883 14.55 10.22 -56.93
C ILE A 883 14.56 9.19 -58.05
N GLN A 884 13.48 9.20 -58.83
CA GLN A 884 13.36 8.43 -60.05
C GLN A 884 13.10 9.34 -61.25
N LEU A 885 13.85 9.13 -62.33
CA LEU A 885 13.68 9.79 -63.64
C LEU A 885 13.57 8.72 -64.72
N SER A 886 12.61 8.83 -65.63
CA SER A 886 12.32 7.81 -66.64
C SER A 886 11.82 8.44 -67.94
N ALA A 887 12.06 7.79 -69.08
CA ALA A 887 11.41 8.16 -70.36
C ALA A 887 9.95 7.63 -70.43
N ASP A 888 9.58 6.74 -69.52
CA ASP A 888 8.24 6.16 -69.39
C ASP A 888 7.59 6.56 -68.05
N SER A 889 6.35 7.04 -68.12
CA SER A 889 5.50 7.38 -66.98
C SER A 889 5.22 6.24 -66.00
N THR A 890 5.42 4.98 -66.40
CA THR A 890 5.23 3.82 -65.50
C THR A 890 6.48 3.50 -64.66
N PHE A 891 7.62 4.13 -64.96
CA PHE A 891 8.91 3.87 -64.34
C PHE A 891 9.40 2.40 -64.47
N GLY A 892 8.94 1.66 -65.49
CA GLY A 892 9.39 0.29 -65.74
C GLY A 892 10.90 0.15 -66.08
N SER A 893 11.53 1.23 -66.56
CA SER A 893 12.98 1.36 -66.72
C SER A 893 13.40 2.77 -66.34
N THR A 894 14.23 2.92 -65.31
CA THR A 894 14.69 4.21 -64.78
C THR A 894 16.02 4.62 -65.42
N LEU A 895 16.16 5.93 -65.68
CA LEU A 895 17.39 6.59 -66.09
C LEU A 895 18.17 7.05 -64.85
N VAL A 896 17.47 7.59 -63.86
CA VAL A 896 18.00 7.88 -62.51
C VAL A 896 17.14 7.14 -61.51
N ASP A 897 17.79 6.50 -60.54
CA ASP A 897 17.18 5.72 -59.46
C ASP A 897 18.17 5.71 -58.29
N THR A 898 18.13 6.77 -57.48
CA THR A 898 19.10 6.97 -56.38
C THR A 898 18.33 7.30 -55.11
N ASP A 899 18.60 6.56 -54.03
CA ASP A 899 17.88 6.63 -52.74
C ASP A 899 18.72 7.14 -51.56
N THR A 900 19.91 7.65 -51.83
CA THR A 900 20.88 8.09 -50.82
C THR A 900 21.13 9.60 -50.81
N LEU A 901 20.27 10.40 -51.46
CA LEU A 901 20.49 11.84 -51.61
C LEU A 901 20.19 12.58 -50.31
N THR A 902 21.16 13.25 -49.70
CA THR A 902 20.96 13.99 -48.44
C THR A 902 20.53 15.44 -48.65
N SER A 903 20.42 15.90 -49.90
CA SER A 903 19.96 17.23 -50.28
C SER A 903 18.65 17.14 -51.06
N SER A 904 17.84 18.19 -50.99
CA SER A 904 16.58 18.33 -51.73
C SER A 904 16.76 18.78 -53.20
N GLU A 905 17.94 18.51 -53.75
CA GLU A 905 18.29 18.83 -55.12
C GLU A 905 19.24 17.78 -55.72
N LEU A 906 19.18 17.61 -57.05
CA LEU A 906 20.08 16.78 -57.84
C LEU A 906 20.39 17.45 -59.19
N GLN A 907 21.64 17.86 -59.40
CA GLN A 907 22.13 18.25 -60.72
C GLN A 907 22.43 16.99 -61.56
N LEU A 908 21.88 16.88 -62.76
CA LEU A 908 22.20 15.77 -63.65
C LEU A 908 23.62 15.91 -64.26
N GLY A 909 24.15 14.86 -64.86
CA GLY A 909 25.43 14.91 -65.57
C GLY A 909 25.31 15.61 -66.94
N ASN A 910 26.42 16.12 -67.49
CA ASN A 910 26.42 16.68 -68.85
C ASN A 910 26.03 15.62 -69.90
N ASN A 911 25.13 15.98 -70.83
CA ASN A 911 24.59 15.11 -71.89
C ASN A 911 23.86 13.85 -71.41
N PHE A 912 23.28 13.88 -70.20
CA PHE A 912 22.58 12.73 -69.64
C PHE A 912 21.23 12.44 -70.33
N LEU A 913 20.53 13.49 -70.80
CA LEU A 913 19.22 13.37 -71.43
C LEU A 913 19.30 13.62 -72.94
N ALA A 914 18.53 12.85 -73.71
CA ALA A 914 18.36 13.09 -75.14
C ALA A 914 17.54 14.36 -75.36
N ILE A 915 17.85 15.10 -76.44
CA ILE A 915 17.14 16.32 -76.81
C ILE A 915 15.76 16.03 -77.39
N ASN A 916 14.82 16.97 -77.32
CA ASN A 916 13.45 16.83 -77.83
C ASN A 916 12.73 15.58 -77.29
N THR A 917 13.07 15.16 -76.08
CA THR A 917 12.58 13.93 -75.46
C THR A 917 11.81 14.27 -74.18
N LYS A 918 10.66 13.62 -74.00
CA LYS A 918 9.82 13.78 -72.82
C LYS A 918 10.28 12.81 -71.72
N TYR A 919 10.44 13.33 -70.51
CA TYR A 919 10.83 12.58 -69.33
C TYR A 919 9.84 12.79 -68.19
N TYR A 920 9.74 11.79 -67.31
CA TYR A 920 8.89 11.73 -66.14
C TYR A 920 9.75 11.56 -64.90
N TRP A 921 9.43 12.27 -63.83
CA TRP A 921 10.18 12.20 -62.59
C TRP A 921 9.29 12.29 -61.36
N ARG A 922 9.78 11.70 -60.26
CA ARG A 922 9.15 11.70 -58.94
C ARG A 922 10.22 11.55 -57.86
N VAL A 923 9.91 12.01 -56.65
CA VAL A 923 10.81 11.95 -55.50
C VAL A 923 10.04 11.48 -54.27
N SER A 924 10.63 10.65 -53.42
CA SER A 924 10.16 10.30 -52.08
C SER A 924 11.19 10.74 -51.03
N GLY A 925 10.72 11.11 -49.83
CA GLY A 925 11.59 11.32 -48.68
C GLY A 925 11.89 9.99 -47.98
N LYS A 926 13.08 9.86 -47.39
CA LYS A 926 13.55 8.65 -46.73
C LYS A 926 14.34 9.00 -45.48
N ASN A 927 14.32 8.12 -44.49
CA ASN A 927 15.25 8.15 -43.36
C ASN A 927 15.83 6.75 -43.12
N PRO A 928 16.72 6.54 -42.13
CA PRO A 928 17.32 5.22 -41.89
C PRO A 928 16.32 4.09 -41.61
N VAL A 929 15.06 4.45 -41.44
CA VAL A 929 14.03 3.62 -40.84
C VAL A 929 12.91 3.31 -41.85
N GLY A 930 12.66 4.18 -42.84
CA GLY A 930 11.72 3.90 -43.92
C GLY A 930 11.70 4.94 -45.03
N GLU A 931 11.02 4.60 -46.13
CA GLU A 931 10.77 5.49 -47.27
C GLU A 931 9.30 5.92 -47.27
N GLY A 932 9.07 7.22 -47.39
CA GLY A 932 7.75 7.82 -47.49
C GLY A 932 7.15 7.73 -48.89
N PRO A 933 5.93 8.26 -49.10
CA PRO A 933 5.29 8.23 -50.40
C PRO A 933 6.07 9.05 -51.45
N PHE A 934 6.07 8.58 -52.68
CA PHE A 934 6.53 9.37 -53.83
C PHE A 934 5.60 10.56 -54.08
N SER A 935 6.18 11.66 -54.56
CA SER A 935 5.48 12.81 -55.12
C SER A 935 4.57 12.41 -56.28
N SER A 936 3.64 13.30 -56.65
CA SER A 936 2.98 13.18 -57.94
C SER A 936 4.02 13.14 -59.07
N ILE A 937 3.75 12.35 -60.11
CA ILE A 937 4.63 12.26 -61.27
C ILE A 937 4.57 13.57 -62.05
N TRP A 938 5.69 14.28 -62.15
CA TRP A 938 5.84 15.42 -63.05
C TRP A 938 6.56 15.00 -64.33
N ASN A 939 6.39 15.78 -65.38
CA ASN A 939 7.08 15.53 -66.64
C ASN A 939 7.61 16.83 -67.26
N PHE A 940 8.62 16.71 -68.11
CA PHE A 940 9.15 17.82 -68.90
C PHE A 940 9.69 17.32 -70.24
N THR A 941 9.87 18.21 -71.21
CA THR A 941 10.46 17.90 -72.53
C THR A 941 11.75 18.70 -72.72
N THR A 942 12.85 17.99 -72.96
CA THR A 942 14.14 18.62 -73.24
C THR A 942 14.11 19.33 -74.59
N GLY A 943 14.90 20.39 -74.77
CA GLY A 943 15.03 21.09 -76.05
C GLY A 943 16.30 21.92 -76.13
N VAL A 944 16.59 22.46 -77.32
CA VAL A 944 17.69 23.42 -77.51
C VAL A 944 17.16 24.84 -77.29
N THR A 945 17.49 25.45 -76.16
CA THR A 945 17.56 26.90 -76.04
C THR A 945 18.86 27.33 -76.72
N ASN A 946 18.78 27.61 -78.02
CA ASN A 946 19.93 28.02 -78.82
C ASN A 946 20.28 29.48 -78.49
N ILE A 947 20.91 29.73 -77.34
CA ILE A 947 21.72 30.92 -77.09
C ILE A 947 22.98 30.50 -76.32
N GLU A 948 23.97 30.03 -77.08
CA GLU A 948 25.38 30.14 -76.70
C GLU A 948 25.79 31.62 -76.88
N PRO A 949 26.12 32.38 -75.82
CA PRO A 949 26.64 33.73 -75.99
C PRO A 949 28.14 33.64 -76.31
N SER A 950 28.45 33.42 -77.58
CA SER A 950 29.78 33.72 -78.15
C SER A 950 29.71 35.06 -78.87
N SER A 951 29.35 36.13 -78.16
CA SER A 951 29.61 37.48 -78.64
C SER A 951 31.01 37.90 -78.19
N LEU A 952 31.94 37.99 -79.14
CA LEU A 952 33.12 38.80 -78.91
C LEU A 952 32.65 40.18 -78.45
N PRO A 953 33.20 40.73 -77.36
CA PRO A 953 32.73 41.99 -76.83
C PRO A 953 32.87 43.08 -77.90
N VAL A 954 31.82 43.88 -78.08
CA VAL A 954 31.79 45.02 -79.01
C VAL A 954 31.99 46.37 -78.30
N VAL A 955 31.99 46.37 -76.97
CA VAL A 955 32.25 47.54 -76.13
C VAL A 955 33.24 47.18 -75.02
N TYR A 956 34.04 48.15 -74.58
CA TYR A 956 34.86 48.00 -73.39
C TYR A 956 33.98 47.98 -72.15
N GLU A 957 34.15 47.01 -71.27
CA GLU A 957 33.40 46.94 -70.01
C GLU A 957 34.27 46.38 -68.88
N LEU A 958 34.17 46.96 -67.69
CA LEU A 958 34.79 46.45 -66.46
C LEU A 958 33.66 46.06 -65.50
N TYR A 959 33.57 44.78 -65.17
CA TYR A 959 32.54 44.25 -64.30
C TYR A 959 32.93 44.39 -62.82
N GLN A 960 31.91 44.40 -61.96
CA GLN A 960 32.10 44.28 -60.53
C GLN A 960 32.76 42.94 -60.20
N ASN A 961 33.72 42.94 -59.27
CA ASN A 961 34.38 41.71 -58.83
C ASN A 961 33.39 40.79 -58.09
N TYR A 962 33.57 39.48 -58.20
CA TYR A 962 32.75 38.51 -57.47
C TYR A 962 33.61 37.39 -56.86
N PRO A 963 33.38 37.03 -55.57
CA PRO A 963 32.46 37.67 -54.64
C PRO A 963 32.88 39.10 -54.26
N ASN A 964 31.94 39.93 -53.79
CA ASN A 964 32.19 41.24 -53.19
C ASN A 964 31.10 41.56 -52.14
N PRO A 965 31.40 41.59 -50.83
CA PRO A 965 32.73 41.42 -50.22
C PRO A 965 33.33 40.02 -50.43
N PHE A 966 34.65 39.87 -50.29
CA PHE A 966 35.37 38.60 -50.52
C PHE A 966 36.40 38.28 -49.45
N ASN A 967 36.77 36.99 -49.31
CA ASN A 967 37.79 36.48 -48.39
C ASN A 967 38.55 35.26 -48.95
N PRO A 968 39.89 35.29 -49.11
CA PRO A 968 40.71 36.45 -49.47
C PRO A 968 40.80 36.61 -51.01
N THR A 969 40.13 35.78 -51.82
CA THR A 969 40.22 35.78 -53.29
C THR A 969 38.94 36.27 -53.96
N THR A 970 39.08 37.05 -55.03
CA THR A 970 37.96 37.50 -55.89
C THR A 970 38.38 37.49 -57.35
N LYS A 971 37.41 37.40 -58.25
CA LYS A 971 37.64 37.43 -59.71
C LYS A 971 37.14 38.74 -60.30
N ILE A 972 37.97 39.38 -61.11
CA ILE A 972 37.67 40.62 -61.82
C ILE A 972 37.55 40.30 -63.31
N LYS A 973 36.36 40.52 -63.88
CA LYS A 973 36.07 40.30 -65.29
C LYS A 973 36.08 41.63 -66.05
N PHE A 974 36.54 41.61 -67.30
CA PHE A 974 36.43 42.75 -68.21
C PHE A 974 36.45 42.33 -69.68
N ASP A 975 35.93 43.21 -70.52
CA ASP A 975 35.75 43.02 -71.95
C ASP A 975 36.61 44.00 -72.74
N ILE A 976 37.35 43.49 -73.72
CA ILE A 976 38.20 44.26 -74.63
C ILE A 976 37.69 44.02 -76.06
N PRO A 977 37.01 44.99 -76.71
CA PRO A 977 36.49 44.81 -78.06
C PRO A 977 37.53 44.97 -79.17
N LYS A 978 38.67 45.59 -78.86
CA LYS A 978 39.78 45.81 -79.81
C LYS A 978 41.11 45.48 -79.16
N ALA A 979 41.93 44.69 -79.83
CA ALA A 979 43.27 44.36 -79.36
C ALA A 979 44.13 45.61 -79.09
N GLY A 980 44.87 45.60 -77.99
CA GLY A 980 45.74 46.72 -77.58
C GLY A 980 46.33 46.51 -76.18
N PHE A 981 47.15 47.46 -75.75
CA PHE A 981 47.78 47.41 -74.43
C PHE A 981 46.77 47.70 -73.30
N VAL A 982 46.68 46.78 -72.33
CA VAL A 982 45.75 46.84 -71.20
C VAL A 982 46.52 46.75 -69.89
N SER A 983 46.22 47.65 -68.95
CA SER A 983 46.68 47.55 -67.56
C SER A 983 45.50 47.46 -66.60
N LEU A 984 45.47 46.43 -65.75
CA LEU A 984 44.51 46.28 -64.65
C LEU A 984 45.29 46.29 -63.33
N LYS A 985 45.00 47.27 -62.48
CA LYS A 985 45.75 47.53 -61.23
C LYS A 985 44.80 47.76 -60.06
N VAL A 986 45.24 47.37 -58.87
CA VAL A 986 44.52 47.50 -57.60
C VAL A 986 45.18 48.57 -56.73
N TYR A 987 44.36 49.39 -56.09
CA TYR A 987 44.74 50.52 -55.25
C TYR A 987 44.07 50.44 -53.89
N ASP A 988 44.77 50.88 -52.84
CA ASP A 988 44.16 51.11 -51.53
C ASP A 988 43.41 52.46 -51.49
N VAL A 989 42.73 52.75 -50.37
CA VAL A 989 41.93 53.98 -50.19
C VAL A 989 42.74 55.28 -50.28
N THR A 990 44.07 55.22 -50.14
CA THR A 990 44.94 56.39 -50.28
C THR A 990 45.37 56.64 -51.73
N GLY A 991 44.97 55.77 -52.65
CA GLY A 991 45.36 55.82 -54.06
C GLY A 991 46.72 55.19 -54.35
N ARG A 992 47.33 54.50 -53.38
CA ARG A 992 48.58 53.76 -53.61
C ARG A 992 48.29 52.45 -54.32
N GLU A 993 49.03 52.17 -55.39
CA GLU A 993 48.97 50.90 -56.11
C GLU A 993 49.49 49.77 -55.21
N VAL A 994 48.65 48.76 -54.99
CA VAL A 994 48.97 47.60 -54.14
C VAL A 994 49.13 46.30 -54.94
N SER A 995 48.63 46.25 -56.18
CA SER A 995 48.83 45.10 -57.08
C SER A 995 48.66 45.50 -58.54
N THR A 996 49.43 44.89 -59.44
CA THR A 996 49.18 44.91 -60.89
C THR A 996 48.76 43.50 -61.31
N LEU A 997 47.54 43.35 -61.83
CA LEU A 997 46.99 42.07 -62.28
C LEU A 997 47.26 41.81 -63.76
N VAL A 998 47.28 42.87 -64.56
CA VAL A 998 47.56 42.83 -66.01
C VAL A 998 48.33 44.07 -66.40
N ASN A 999 49.32 43.93 -67.29
CA ASN A 999 50.04 45.04 -67.91
C ASN A 999 50.71 44.60 -69.22
N SER A 1000 49.90 44.27 -70.23
CA SER A 1000 50.36 43.69 -71.51
C SER A 1000 49.41 43.99 -72.66
N GLU A 1001 49.80 43.68 -73.91
CA GLU A 1001 48.84 43.64 -75.02
C GLU A 1001 47.91 42.44 -74.90
N LEU A 1002 46.61 42.70 -75.00
CA LEU A 1002 45.56 41.68 -75.04
C LEU A 1002 44.82 41.75 -76.39
N ALA A 1003 44.40 40.59 -76.88
CA ALA A 1003 43.55 40.49 -78.07
C ALA A 1003 42.10 40.90 -77.75
N THR A 1004 41.24 40.96 -78.77
CA THR A 1004 39.79 41.13 -78.55
C THR A 1004 39.23 39.92 -77.81
N GLY A 1005 38.56 40.14 -76.67
CA GLY A 1005 38.01 39.05 -75.86
C GLY A 1005 37.52 39.50 -74.48
N ARG A 1006 36.83 38.58 -73.81
CA ARG A 1006 36.46 38.69 -72.38
C ARG A 1006 37.52 38.00 -71.54
N TYR A 1007 38.01 38.68 -70.51
CA TYR A 1007 39.08 38.21 -69.65
C TYR A 1007 38.63 38.19 -68.19
N GLU A 1008 39.16 37.24 -67.42
CA GLU A 1008 38.97 37.12 -65.97
C GLU A 1008 40.32 36.99 -65.30
N PHE A 1009 40.59 37.83 -64.29
CA PHE A 1009 41.80 37.75 -63.47
C PHE A 1009 41.43 37.64 -62.01
N GLU A 1010 42.09 36.72 -61.30
CA GLU A 1010 41.93 36.57 -59.86
C GLU A 1010 42.85 37.53 -59.11
N TRP A 1011 42.33 38.16 -58.06
CA TRP A 1011 43.13 38.87 -57.08
C TRP A 1011 43.03 38.19 -55.71
N ASN A 1012 44.18 37.82 -55.16
CA ASN A 1012 44.30 37.34 -53.79
C ASN A 1012 44.72 38.50 -52.86
N GLY A 1013 43.75 38.95 -52.07
CA GLY A 1013 43.87 39.99 -51.06
C GLY A 1013 44.52 39.54 -49.74
N GLY A 1014 44.94 38.27 -49.62
CA GLY A 1014 45.30 37.64 -48.34
C GLY A 1014 46.44 38.30 -47.57
N GLN A 1015 47.32 39.03 -48.24
CA GLN A 1015 48.41 39.80 -47.64
C GLN A 1015 48.06 41.26 -47.32
N PHE A 1016 46.86 41.72 -47.67
CA PHE A 1016 46.39 43.10 -47.45
C PHE A 1016 45.35 43.14 -46.31
N ALA A 1017 45.15 44.30 -45.67
CA ALA A 1017 44.22 44.43 -44.55
C ALA A 1017 42.75 44.43 -45.01
N SER A 1018 41.81 43.97 -44.18
CA SER A 1018 40.37 44.12 -44.46
C SER A 1018 40.02 45.58 -44.69
N GLY A 1019 39.19 45.87 -45.69
CA GLY A 1019 38.84 47.22 -46.05
C GLY A 1019 38.45 47.40 -47.51
N VAL A 1020 38.27 48.65 -47.89
CA VAL A 1020 37.87 49.04 -49.25
C VAL A 1020 39.12 49.16 -50.13
N TYR A 1021 39.06 48.58 -51.32
CA TYR A 1021 40.05 48.71 -52.37
C TYR A 1021 39.39 49.14 -53.67
N PHE A 1022 40.18 49.66 -54.60
CA PHE A 1022 39.71 50.03 -55.93
C PHE A 1022 40.54 49.33 -56.99
N PHE A 1023 39.92 48.80 -58.03
CA PHE A 1023 40.62 48.30 -59.20
C PHE A 1023 40.31 49.16 -60.41
N ARG A 1024 41.34 49.49 -61.18
CA ARG A 1024 41.28 50.36 -62.34
C ARG A 1024 41.83 49.63 -63.55
N ILE A 1025 41.05 49.63 -64.63
CA ILE A 1025 41.52 49.24 -65.94
C ILE A 1025 41.87 50.48 -66.77
N ASN A 1026 42.91 50.36 -67.59
CA ASN A 1026 43.28 51.31 -68.62
C ASN A 1026 43.59 50.54 -69.92
N ALA A 1027 42.88 50.83 -71.00
CA ALA A 1027 43.01 50.20 -72.31
C ALA A 1027 42.80 51.25 -73.41
N GLY A 1028 43.90 51.81 -73.94
CA GLY A 1028 43.84 52.96 -74.86
C GLY A 1028 43.20 54.19 -74.19
N ASP A 1029 42.10 54.69 -74.76
CA ASP A 1029 41.34 55.81 -74.19
C ASP A 1029 40.33 55.37 -73.11
N PHE A 1030 40.11 54.06 -72.94
CA PHE A 1030 39.15 53.53 -71.95
C PHE A 1030 39.78 53.39 -70.57
N VAL A 1031 39.26 54.15 -69.61
CA VAL A 1031 39.63 54.05 -68.19
C VAL A 1031 38.37 53.87 -67.36
N LYS A 1032 38.31 52.81 -66.55
CA LYS A 1032 37.20 52.56 -65.60
C LYS A 1032 37.74 52.08 -64.26
N VAL A 1033 37.14 52.55 -63.17
CA VAL A 1033 37.48 52.19 -61.78
C VAL A 1033 36.25 51.59 -61.11
N GLN A 1034 36.46 50.53 -60.32
CA GLN A 1034 35.42 49.89 -59.52
C GLN A 1034 35.91 49.64 -58.09
N LYS A 1035 34.98 49.61 -57.14
CA LYS A 1035 35.25 49.47 -55.70
C LYS A 1035 35.02 48.03 -55.26
N MET A 1036 35.90 47.47 -54.44
CA MET A 1036 35.75 46.16 -53.81
C MET A 1036 36.02 46.20 -52.31
N MET A 1037 35.52 45.21 -51.58
CA MET A 1037 35.63 45.10 -50.12
C MET A 1037 36.23 43.74 -49.75
N LEU A 1038 37.43 43.76 -49.18
CA LEU A 1038 38.07 42.59 -48.59
C LEU A 1038 37.62 42.47 -47.14
N ILE A 1039 37.08 41.31 -46.75
CA ILE A 1039 36.75 40.98 -45.37
C ILE A 1039 37.55 39.73 -45.01
N LYS A 1040 38.50 39.86 -44.07
CA LYS A 1040 39.17 38.72 -43.45
C LYS A 1040 38.41 38.20 -42.26
#